data_AF-A0A2D4STM2-F1
#
_entry.id   AF-A0A2D4STM2-F1
#
_cell.length_a   1.000
_cell.length_b   1.000
_cell.length_c   1.000
_cell.angle_alpha   90.00
_cell.angle_beta   90.00
_cell.angle_gamma   90.00
#
_symmetry.space_group_name_H-M   'P 1'
#
loop_
_entity.id
_entity.type
_entity.pdbx_description
1 polymer ?
#
loop_
_entity_poly.entity_id
_entity_poly.type
_entity_poly.pdbx_seq_one_letter_code
_entity_poly.pdbx_strand_id
1 'polypeptide(L)'
;MFIFLSSIVYSFPHQERILDQDVTSVLSFRPNTIWRHAANLSFFSGQSYQLNYSQHQEIKQVGYSSVSEVLGLGVSYHQNGDQRWWNTTTALSIPFSPKFGAGLVWGWHHPGSSTERYDSFSTADLSLSFRPFSFLGFSAGTRNLGSSHPDVSTEYYSGLGLRTFSGALALGADWTMKDNENRYEGTLTLQPISGLEIRVFGNSTGSWGGGLHLTNSLGYFGGSYHPDQQQINYVQRVPNGRATLSKNKLVSFSLRSSYSYQPSNLLFQKSGMSYLDILHQIHEAAIAQDVQTIVFRIPRLQLSYAQLQEIAQEIQHARNTGKEVVVYINGDVDTKSYFLASFANKILMHPAANFSVVGIFSERMYLRGFLDLIGVTPEVVRRSAYKSSPEQFTHTQSSPASQEQTQERLSSLFSRICSTIAKNRNIDTKKVQDYIDQAPYTAQESKEIGFIDGLHYPDELEDLFDEWFDSPQKIDNYGRKTFDDGWEQQPEIAVLYASGMIVSGSSQDPGLFGGINMVGSQTLIKQIEKSQKDDNIKAVVLRVDSPGGSAFASEEIWRALQLLKKEKPLIISMGGVAASGGYYIAAAGDRIFAEPTTVTGSIGVYINRFQLDKLYNLLGIGVENFSMGNHAGIYGKSQGWTSSEREKMEHLVEDAYRLFKTRVADGRSLTPQEVEAIAQGRVWSGEAAKTQKLVDEMGGIYEAILHAKLKSGIKSTKEIQIRTFSGTQDRSLPLTQMVQQSISNQQTSIFTQISKELAPLTRDTIWAVLPYYEYLQ
;
A
#
# COMPACT_ATOMS: atom_id res chain seq x y z
N MET A 1 14.51 74.40 -10.72
CA MET A 1 15.52 75.14 -11.51
C MET A 1 15.32 74.78 -12.97
N PHE A 2 14.75 75.73 -13.74
CA PHE A 2 14.71 75.88 -15.20
C PHE A 2 14.13 74.74 -16.10
N ILE A 3 12.90 74.90 -16.65
CA ILE A 3 12.51 75.42 -18.00
C ILE A 3 12.70 74.36 -19.12
N PHE A 4 11.86 74.09 -20.13
CA PHE A 4 10.46 74.34 -20.51
C PHE A 4 10.28 73.71 -21.94
N LEU A 5 9.08 73.19 -22.24
CA LEU A 5 8.41 72.97 -23.55
C LEU A 5 8.83 71.92 -24.62
N SER A 6 7.83 71.07 -24.88
CA SER A 6 7.23 70.63 -26.16
C SER A 6 7.93 69.66 -27.11
N SER A 7 7.26 68.53 -27.38
CA SER A 7 6.94 68.04 -28.72
C SER A 7 5.80 67.01 -28.64
N ILE A 8 4.69 67.28 -29.33
CA ILE A 8 3.60 66.34 -29.62
C ILE A 8 4.08 65.40 -30.73
N VAL A 9 4.06 64.08 -30.50
CA VAL A 9 4.03 63.05 -31.56
C VAL A 9 3.12 61.91 -31.10
N TYR A 10 2.15 61.58 -31.95
CA TYR A 10 1.21 60.46 -31.89
C TYR A 10 1.88 59.11 -31.61
N SER A 11 1.31 58.26 -30.72
CA SER A 11 1.34 56.80 -30.91
C SER A 11 0.32 56.06 -30.02
N PHE A 12 -0.69 55.50 -30.69
CA PHE A 12 -1.53 54.32 -30.43
C PHE A 12 -1.92 53.86 -29.00
N PRO A 13 -3.23 53.65 -28.72
CA PRO A 13 -3.76 53.14 -27.45
C PRO A 13 -3.72 51.59 -27.36
N HIS A 14 -2.53 50.97 -27.46
CA HIS A 14 -2.42 49.49 -27.51
C HIS A 14 -1.55 48.82 -26.44
N GLN A 15 -1.18 49.50 -25.35
CA GLN A 15 -0.34 48.90 -24.31
C GLN A 15 -1.08 48.13 -23.19
N GLU A 16 -2.41 48.26 -23.06
CA GLU A 16 -3.18 47.55 -22.01
C GLU A 16 -3.29 46.03 -22.22
N ARG A 17 -2.92 45.50 -23.39
CA ARG A 17 -3.22 44.09 -23.77
C ARG A 17 -2.09 43.08 -23.57
N ILE A 18 -0.94 43.48 -23.01
CA ILE A 18 0.27 42.63 -23.01
C ILE A 18 0.13 41.41 -22.07
N LEU A 19 -0.78 41.44 -21.10
CA LEU A 19 -1.06 40.31 -20.20
C LEU A 19 -2.55 39.92 -20.14
N ASP A 20 -3.39 40.59 -20.94
CA ASP A 20 -4.83 40.31 -21.01
C ASP A 20 -5.12 39.20 -22.01
N GLN A 21 -5.08 37.96 -21.54
CA GLN A 21 -5.72 36.84 -22.21
C GLN A 21 -6.56 36.01 -21.26
N ASP A 22 -7.66 36.66 -20.88
CA ASP A 22 -9.03 36.18 -20.96
C ASP A 22 -9.40 34.83 -20.35
N VAL A 23 -10.48 35.01 -19.57
CA VAL A 23 -11.14 34.10 -18.66
C VAL A 23 -11.37 32.77 -19.36
N THR A 24 -11.05 31.74 -18.58
CA THR A 24 -11.46 30.39 -18.87
C THR A 24 -11.78 29.73 -17.56
N SER A 25 -12.92 29.03 -17.47
CA SER A 25 -13.51 28.70 -16.18
C SER A 25 -12.55 28.16 -15.11
N VAL A 26 -12.59 28.79 -13.92
CA VAL A 26 -11.79 28.48 -12.71
C VAL A 26 -12.06 27.05 -12.23
N LEU A 27 -13.16 26.45 -12.71
CA LEU A 27 -13.58 25.08 -12.42
C LEU A 27 -13.49 24.11 -13.60
N SER A 28 -13.18 24.58 -14.82
CA SER A 28 -12.73 23.64 -15.84
C SER A 28 -11.31 23.24 -15.52
N PHE A 29 -11.06 21.94 -15.42
CA PHE A 29 -9.72 21.37 -15.42
C PHE A 29 -9.08 21.60 -16.78
N ARG A 30 -8.80 22.86 -17.07
CA ARG A 30 -8.06 23.23 -18.25
C ARG A 30 -6.59 22.90 -17.98
N PRO A 31 -5.85 22.49 -19.01
CA PRO A 31 -4.45 22.79 -19.19
C PRO A 31 -3.76 23.67 -18.14
N ASN A 32 -4.20 24.90 -17.96
CA ASN A 32 -3.36 25.88 -17.30
C ASN A 32 -3.42 25.83 -15.77
N THR A 33 -3.65 24.66 -15.16
CA THR A 33 -3.87 24.44 -13.72
C THR A 33 -2.83 25.12 -12.82
N ILE A 34 -1.53 25.03 -13.14
CA ILE A 34 -0.47 25.78 -12.43
C ILE A 34 -0.66 27.29 -12.59
N TRP A 35 -0.88 27.70 -13.83
CA TRP A 35 -0.84 29.09 -14.26
C TRP A 35 -2.10 29.88 -13.89
N ARG A 36 -3.17 29.20 -13.48
CA ARG A 36 -4.49 29.81 -13.27
C ARG A 36 -5.05 29.58 -11.88
N HIS A 37 -4.85 28.40 -11.26
CA HIS A 37 -5.48 28.05 -9.98
C HIS A 37 -4.82 26.85 -9.27
N ALA A 38 -3.75 27.10 -8.50
CA ALA A 38 -2.98 26.05 -7.85
C ALA A 38 -3.77 25.20 -6.84
N ALA A 39 -4.82 25.74 -6.20
CA ALA A 39 -5.65 24.98 -5.26
C ALA A 39 -6.34 23.76 -5.90
N ASN A 40 -6.54 23.76 -7.22
CA ASN A 40 -7.10 22.61 -7.92
C ASN A 40 -6.14 21.41 -7.97
N LEU A 41 -4.84 21.62 -7.76
CA LEU A 41 -3.86 20.52 -7.67
C LEU A 41 -4.14 19.62 -6.45
N SER A 42 -4.78 20.13 -5.40
CA SER A 42 -5.17 19.37 -4.20
C SER A 42 -6.19 18.26 -4.49
N PHE A 43 -6.85 18.30 -5.65
CA PHE A 43 -7.80 17.26 -6.08
C PHE A 43 -7.23 16.39 -7.20
N PHE A 44 -5.98 16.62 -7.61
CA PHE A 44 -5.35 15.88 -8.69
C PHE A 44 -4.43 14.79 -8.12
N SER A 45 -4.65 13.54 -8.54
CA SER A 45 -3.80 12.43 -8.17
C SER A 45 -2.70 12.17 -9.21
N GLY A 46 -1.45 12.09 -8.75
CA GLY A 46 -0.29 11.71 -9.57
C GLY A 46 0.50 12.87 -10.18
N GLN A 47 1.42 12.54 -11.09
CA GLN A 47 2.25 13.51 -11.81
C GLN A 47 1.81 13.61 -13.27
N SER A 48 1.84 14.81 -13.83
CA SER A 48 1.59 15.00 -15.27
C SER A 48 2.42 16.13 -15.84
N TYR A 49 2.74 15.99 -17.12
CA TYR A 49 3.41 17.00 -17.92
C TYR A 49 2.44 17.60 -18.90
N GLN A 50 2.61 18.87 -19.24
CA GLN A 50 1.72 19.54 -20.14
C GLN A 50 2.43 20.54 -21.02
N LEU A 51 2.02 20.55 -22.28
CA LEU A 51 2.33 21.57 -23.26
C LEU A 51 1.07 22.34 -23.61
N ASN A 52 1.19 23.67 -23.68
CA ASN A 52 0.13 24.56 -24.11
C ASN A 52 0.63 25.49 -25.21
N TYR A 53 -0.22 25.73 -26.19
CA TYR A 53 -0.05 26.75 -27.21
C TYR A 53 -1.32 27.59 -27.26
N SER A 54 -1.17 28.91 -27.27
CA SER A 54 -2.27 29.81 -27.59
C SER A 54 -1.82 30.85 -28.60
N GLN A 55 -2.75 31.25 -29.45
CA GLN A 55 -2.60 32.38 -30.35
C GLN A 55 -3.87 33.21 -30.33
N HIS A 56 -3.73 34.52 -30.17
CA HIS A 56 -4.81 35.51 -30.25
C HIS A 56 -4.29 36.71 -31.03
N GLN A 57 -4.79 36.91 -32.25
CA GLN A 57 -4.26 37.94 -33.17
C GLN A 57 -2.73 37.79 -33.35
N GLU A 58 -1.94 38.82 -33.02
CA GLU A 58 -0.46 38.81 -33.08
C GLU A 58 0.21 38.18 -31.85
N ILE A 59 -0.56 37.89 -30.80
CA ILE A 59 -0.01 37.36 -29.55
C ILE A 59 0.09 35.84 -29.63
N LYS A 60 1.27 35.31 -29.33
CA LYS A 60 1.56 33.86 -29.29
C LYS A 60 2.13 33.48 -27.93
N GLN A 61 1.67 32.37 -27.38
CA GLN A 61 2.19 31.79 -26.15
C GLN A 61 2.50 30.31 -26.34
N VAL A 62 3.65 29.88 -25.84
CA VAL A 62 4.00 28.46 -25.70
C VAL A 62 4.38 28.21 -24.24
N GLY A 63 3.76 27.24 -23.59
CA GLY A 63 4.05 26.89 -22.21
C GLY A 63 4.31 25.40 -22.02
N TYR A 64 5.13 25.10 -21.03
CA TYR A 64 5.38 23.78 -20.50
C TYR A 64 5.18 23.78 -18.99
N SER A 65 4.54 22.74 -18.45
CA SER A 65 4.38 22.58 -17.00
C SER A 65 4.50 21.13 -16.56
N SER A 66 4.96 20.94 -15.33
CA SER A 66 5.02 19.68 -14.60
C SER A 66 4.29 19.85 -13.28
N VAL A 67 3.26 19.04 -13.04
CA VAL A 67 2.44 19.09 -11.83
C VAL A 67 2.43 17.79 -11.07
N SER A 68 2.31 17.91 -9.76
CA SER A 68 1.94 16.88 -8.79
C SER A 68 0.83 17.42 -7.88
N GLU A 69 0.33 16.58 -6.97
CA GLU A 69 -0.70 16.96 -5.98
C GLU A 69 -0.30 18.17 -5.11
N VAL A 70 0.99 18.29 -4.79
CA VAL A 70 1.52 19.30 -3.87
C VAL A 70 2.31 20.40 -4.59
N LEU A 71 3.03 20.07 -5.65
CA LEU A 71 3.95 20.99 -6.32
C LEU A 71 3.68 21.08 -7.83
N GLY A 72 3.73 22.29 -8.38
CA GLY A 72 3.77 22.56 -9.81
C GLY A 72 4.95 23.44 -10.20
N LEU A 73 5.56 23.14 -11.35
CA LEU A 73 6.57 23.98 -11.99
C LEU A 73 6.14 24.29 -13.42
N GLY A 74 6.33 25.53 -13.86
CA GLY A 74 5.97 25.97 -15.19
C GLY A 74 7.00 26.89 -15.82
N VAL A 75 7.15 26.80 -17.14
CA VAL A 75 7.82 27.82 -17.97
C VAL A 75 6.95 28.16 -19.17
N SER A 76 6.84 29.44 -19.55
CA SER A 76 6.14 29.84 -20.77
C SER A 76 6.82 31.00 -21.46
N TYR A 77 6.89 30.92 -22.79
CA TYR A 77 7.32 31.98 -23.68
C TYR A 77 6.11 32.70 -24.26
N HIS A 78 6.20 34.01 -24.35
CA HIS A 78 5.16 34.87 -24.91
C HIS A 78 5.77 35.81 -25.94
N GLN A 79 4.99 36.12 -26.96
CA GLN A 79 5.33 37.09 -28.01
C GLN A 79 4.10 37.93 -28.33
N ASN A 80 4.26 39.24 -28.41
CA ASN A 80 3.24 40.19 -28.88
C ASN A 80 3.90 41.21 -29.82
N GLY A 81 3.66 41.08 -31.12
CA GLY A 81 4.41 41.85 -32.13
C GLY A 81 5.92 41.63 -31.98
N ASP A 82 6.65 42.71 -31.69
CA ASP A 82 8.10 42.70 -31.46
C ASP A 82 8.52 42.40 -30.01
N GLN A 83 7.58 42.44 -29.04
CA GLN A 83 7.86 42.17 -27.64
C GLN A 83 7.84 40.67 -27.32
N ARG A 84 8.75 40.23 -26.46
CA ARG A 84 8.97 38.83 -26.11
C ARG A 84 9.32 38.69 -24.64
N TRP A 85 8.75 37.72 -23.94
CA TRP A 85 9.11 37.50 -22.54
C TRP A 85 8.91 36.06 -22.11
N TRP A 86 9.58 35.69 -21.02
CA TRP A 86 9.52 34.38 -20.40
C TRP A 86 8.90 34.50 -19.02
N ASN A 87 8.00 33.57 -18.69
CA ASN A 87 7.47 33.40 -17.34
C ASN A 87 7.96 32.08 -16.79
N THR A 88 8.43 32.08 -15.55
CA THR A 88 8.65 30.88 -14.76
C THR A 88 7.70 30.89 -13.58
N THR A 89 7.06 29.77 -13.26
CA THR A 89 6.14 29.67 -12.12
C THR A 89 6.47 28.48 -11.23
N THR A 90 6.28 28.69 -9.94
CA THR A 90 6.25 27.65 -8.92
C THR A 90 4.91 27.72 -8.20
N ALA A 91 4.18 26.61 -8.19
CA ALA A 91 2.91 26.47 -7.52
C ALA A 91 3.04 25.50 -6.34
N LEU A 92 2.50 25.87 -5.19
CA LEU A 92 2.32 25.02 -4.02
C LEU A 92 0.82 24.83 -3.79
N SER A 93 0.42 23.59 -3.52
CA SER A 93 -0.95 23.19 -3.20
C SER A 93 -0.97 22.48 -1.86
N ILE A 94 -1.92 22.86 -1.01
CA ILE A 94 -2.09 22.35 0.35
C ILE A 94 -3.49 21.70 0.44
N PRO A 95 -3.58 20.37 0.36
CA PRO A 95 -4.84 19.65 0.54
C PRO A 95 -5.18 19.58 2.03
N PHE A 96 -6.11 20.42 2.49
CA PHE A 96 -6.60 20.36 3.88
C PHE A 96 -7.60 19.22 4.08
N SER A 97 -8.34 18.85 3.04
CA SER A 97 -9.22 17.68 3.01
C SER A 97 -9.49 17.26 1.56
N PRO A 98 -10.08 16.07 1.30
CA PRO A 98 -10.54 15.68 -0.04
C PRO A 98 -11.57 16.64 -0.66
N LYS A 99 -12.09 17.61 0.11
CA LYS A 99 -13.09 18.60 -0.30
C LYS A 99 -12.54 20.02 -0.31
N PHE A 100 -11.37 20.30 0.24
CA PHE A 100 -10.86 21.67 0.39
C PHE A 100 -9.36 21.73 0.18
N GLY A 101 -8.94 22.61 -0.72
CA GLY A 101 -7.53 22.87 -1.04
C GLY A 101 -7.25 24.37 -1.09
N ALA A 102 -6.03 24.73 -0.74
CA ALA A 102 -5.50 26.07 -0.99
C ALA A 102 -4.27 25.97 -1.87
N GLY A 103 -4.00 27.03 -2.63
CA GLY A 103 -2.86 27.08 -3.52
C GLY A 103 -2.23 28.46 -3.58
N LEU A 104 -0.92 28.46 -3.77
CA LEU A 104 -0.07 29.63 -3.87
C LEU A 104 0.77 29.48 -5.13
N VAL A 105 0.84 30.52 -5.97
CA VAL A 105 1.73 30.56 -7.13
C VAL A 105 2.67 31.73 -6.98
N TRP A 106 3.96 31.50 -7.23
CA TRP A 106 4.93 32.55 -7.51
C TRP A 106 5.31 32.50 -8.98
N GLY A 107 5.19 33.66 -9.65
CA GLY A 107 5.60 33.85 -11.03
C GLY A 107 6.73 34.87 -11.14
N TRP A 108 7.75 34.56 -11.92
CA TRP A 108 8.81 35.49 -12.32
C TRP A 108 8.74 35.73 -13.82
N HIS A 109 8.74 36.99 -14.22
CA HIS A 109 8.61 37.43 -15.60
C HIS A 109 9.94 38.10 -16.02
N HIS A 110 10.49 37.66 -17.15
CA HIS A 110 11.80 38.08 -17.64
C HIS A 110 11.71 38.51 -19.12
N PRO A 111 12.34 39.63 -19.52
CA PRO A 111 12.35 40.05 -20.91
C PRO A 111 13.11 39.05 -21.81
N GLY A 112 12.67 38.92 -23.06
CA GLY A 112 13.24 38.01 -24.05
C GLY A 112 14.58 38.49 -24.63
N SER A 113 14.89 39.78 -24.52
CA SER A 113 16.16 40.37 -24.93
C SER A 113 16.50 41.62 -24.11
N SER A 114 17.79 41.99 -24.06
CA SER A 114 18.27 43.18 -23.35
C SER A 114 17.88 44.52 -24.01
N THR A 115 17.31 44.46 -25.21
CA THR A 115 16.85 45.63 -25.99
C THR A 115 15.37 45.93 -25.80
N GLU A 116 14.64 45.09 -25.08
CA GLU A 116 13.21 45.27 -24.82
C GLU A 116 12.96 46.13 -23.58
N ARG A 117 11.91 46.96 -23.62
CA ARG A 117 11.59 47.98 -22.60
C ARG A 117 10.97 47.42 -21.30
N TYR A 118 11.00 46.12 -21.07
CA TYR A 118 10.26 45.47 -19.98
C TYR A 118 11.21 45.04 -18.85
N ASP A 119 11.05 45.60 -17.65
CA ASP A 119 11.82 45.21 -16.48
C ASP A 119 11.33 43.87 -15.91
N SER A 120 12.22 43.07 -15.33
CA SER A 120 11.82 41.84 -14.65
C SER A 120 10.99 42.16 -13.41
N PHE A 121 9.88 41.42 -13.22
CA PHE A 121 9.01 41.58 -12.06
C PHE A 121 8.48 40.23 -11.60
N SER A 122 7.93 40.21 -10.39
CA SER A 122 7.33 39.02 -9.78
C SER A 122 5.87 39.24 -9.45
N THR A 123 5.12 38.15 -9.47
CA THR A 123 3.69 38.09 -9.16
C THR A 123 3.43 36.96 -8.19
N ALA A 124 2.44 37.14 -7.31
CA ALA A 124 1.93 36.08 -6.45
C ALA A 124 0.44 35.86 -6.68
N ASP A 125 0.00 34.60 -6.66
CA ASP A 125 -1.41 34.24 -6.78
C ASP A 125 -1.83 33.43 -5.55
N LEU A 126 -3.03 33.71 -5.04
CA LEU A 126 -3.66 32.94 -3.99
C LEU A 126 -4.93 32.30 -4.53
N SER A 127 -5.16 31.04 -4.18
CA SER A 127 -6.31 30.27 -4.67
C SER A 127 -6.88 29.40 -3.56
N LEU A 128 -8.20 29.26 -3.57
CA LEU A 128 -8.97 28.37 -2.71
C LEU A 128 -9.96 27.60 -3.57
N SER A 129 -10.09 26.30 -3.30
CA SER A 129 -11.06 25.43 -3.96
C SER A 129 -11.81 24.61 -2.93
N PHE A 130 -13.12 24.54 -3.08
CA PHE A 130 -14.02 23.79 -2.21
C PHE A 130 -15.02 22.94 -3.01
N ARG A 131 -15.06 21.64 -2.74
CA ARG A 131 -15.91 20.64 -3.42
C ARG A 131 -16.72 19.88 -2.38
N PRO A 132 -17.84 20.43 -1.91
CA PRO A 132 -18.67 19.79 -0.89
C PRO A 132 -19.25 18.44 -1.38
N PHE A 133 -19.49 18.34 -2.69
CA PHE A 133 -20.07 17.17 -3.37
C PHE A 133 -19.34 16.87 -4.69
N SER A 134 -19.43 15.64 -5.19
CA SER A 134 -18.82 15.24 -6.48
C SER A 134 -19.42 15.96 -7.71
N PHE A 135 -20.58 16.60 -7.54
CA PHE A 135 -21.28 17.33 -8.58
C PHE A 135 -21.20 18.86 -8.43
N LEU A 136 -20.58 19.39 -7.38
CA LEU A 136 -20.59 20.83 -7.08
C LEU A 136 -19.23 21.28 -6.56
N GLY A 137 -18.69 22.31 -7.20
CA GLY A 137 -17.41 22.93 -6.84
C GLY A 137 -17.50 24.44 -6.83
N PHE A 138 -16.71 25.04 -5.94
CA PHE A 138 -16.50 26.46 -5.80
C PHE A 138 -15.00 26.73 -5.82
N SER A 139 -14.61 27.84 -6.41
CA SER A 139 -13.24 28.31 -6.36
C SER A 139 -13.20 29.82 -6.27
N ALA A 140 -12.16 30.35 -5.63
CA ALA A 140 -11.92 31.78 -5.55
C ALA A 140 -10.43 32.04 -5.44
N GLY A 141 -9.98 33.20 -5.91
CA GLY A 141 -8.58 33.56 -5.79
C GLY A 141 -8.25 34.93 -6.35
N THR A 142 -6.97 35.19 -6.34
CA THR A 142 -6.36 36.40 -6.87
C THR A 142 -5.31 36.04 -7.91
N ARG A 143 -5.07 36.91 -8.88
CA ARG A 143 -3.85 36.88 -9.72
C ARG A 143 -3.09 38.17 -9.63
N ASN A 144 -1.78 38.10 -9.84
CA ASN A 144 -0.88 39.26 -9.85
C ASN A 144 -0.98 40.07 -8.55
N LEU A 145 -1.22 39.39 -7.43
CA LEU A 145 -1.27 40.04 -6.13
C LEU A 145 0.13 40.57 -5.81
N GLY A 146 0.22 41.87 -5.52
CA GLY A 146 1.48 42.53 -5.19
C GLY A 146 2.44 42.67 -6.37
N SER A 147 1.96 42.67 -7.62
CA SER A 147 2.78 42.97 -8.79
C SER A 147 3.48 44.33 -8.64
N SER A 148 4.77 44.39 -8.94
CA SER A 148 5.57 45.62 -8.93
C SER A 148 5.53 46.39 -10.25
N HIS A 149 4.87 45.85 -11.28
CA HIS A 149 4.84 46.43 -12.62
C HIS A 149 3.57 47.29 -12.82
N PRO A 150 3.68 48.54 -13.28
CA PRO A 150 2.56 49.50 -13.32
C PRO A 150 1.40 49.08 -14.23
N ASP A 151 1.68 48.34 -15.30
CA ASP A 151 0.65 47.86 -16.25
C ASP A 151 0.02 46.51 -15.86
N VAL A 152 0.30 46.01 -14.66
CA VAL A 152 -0.15 44.68 -14.21
C VAL A 152 -1.01 44.82 -12.96
N SER A 153 -2.32 44.91 -13.18
CA SER A 153 -3.29 45.00 -12.10
C SER A 153 -3.62 43.64 -11.48
N THR A 154 -4.01 43.68 -10.21
CA THR A 154 -4.50 42.50 -9.48
C THR A 154 -5.88 42.12 -9.99
N GLU A 155 -6.04 40.84 -10.34
CA GLU A 155 -7.31 40.24 -10.75
C GLU A 155 -7.92 39.49 -9.56
N TYR A 156 -9.23 39.63 -9.35
CA TYR A 156 -10.00 38.80 -8.42
C TYR A 156 -10.92 37.91 -9.23
N TYR A 157 -11.06 36.65 -8.84
CA TYR A 157 -11.95 35.74 -9.54
C TYR A 157 -12.66 34.78 -8.59
N SER A 158 -13.84 34.32 -9.02
CA SER A 158 -14.56 33.22 -8.39
C SER A 158 -15.25 32.37 -9.44
N GLY A 159 -15.37 31.07 -9.19
CA GLY A 159 -16.04 30.12 -10.07
C GLY A 159 -17.05 29.26 -9.32
N LEU A 160 -18.12 28.90 -10.03
CA LEU A 160 -19.11 27.89 -9.68
C LEU A 160 -19.18 26.81 -10.77
N GLY A 161 -19.24 25.55 -10.36
CA GLY A 161 -19.13 24.41 -11.25
C GLY A 161 -20.10 23.33 -10.82
N LEU A 162 -20.93 22.90 -11.76
CA LEU A 162 -21.96 21.90 -11.57
C LEU A 162 -21.74 20.75 -12.55
N ARG A 163 -21.74 19.51 -12.07
CA ARG A 163 -21.56 18.31 -12.89
C ARG A 163 -22.73 17.36 -12.70
N THR A 164 -23.49 17.12 -13.76
CA THR A 164 -24.72 16.33 -13.73
C THR A 164 -24.57 15.03 -14.54
N PHE A 165 -25.52 14.11 -14.40
CA PHE A 165 -25.60 12.86 -15.18
C PHE A 165 -24.31 12.02 -15.18
N SER A 166 -23.80 11.68 -14.00
CA SER A 166 -22.57 10.86 -13.84
C SER A 166 -21.34 11.44 -14.55
N GLY A 167 -21.32 12.76 -14.78
CA GLY A 167 -20.21 13.44 -15.41
C GLY A 167 -20.38 13.80 -16.88
N ALA A 168 -21.45 13.34 -17.52
CA ALA A 168 -21.70 13.55 -18.95
C ALA A 168 -22.03 15.01 -19.31
N LEU A 169 -22.45 15.83 -18.35
CA LEU A 169 -22.71 17.25 -18.54
C LEU A 169 -22.11 18.05 -17.39
N ALA A 170 -21.32 19.08 -17.70
CA ALA A 170 -20.84 20.04 -16.73
C ALA A 170 -21.19 21.48 -17.16
N LEU A 171 -21.50 22.31 -16.17
CA LEU A 171 -21.77 23.73 -16.29
C LEU A 171 -20.75 24.48 -15.43
N GLY A 172 -20.15 25.51 -15.99
CA GLY A 172 -19.28 26.44 -15.28
C GLY A 172 -19.83 27.85 -15.39
N ALA A 173 -19.74 28.60 -14.31
CA ALA A 173 -19.98 30.03 -14.29
C ALA A 173 -18.85 30.71 -13.53
N ASP A 174 -18.22 31.70 -14.13
CA ASP A 174 -17.08 32.39 -13.56
C ASP A 174 -17.31 33.88 -13.57
N TRP A 175 -16.82 34.51 -12.51
CA TRP A 175 -16.77 35.95 -12.36
C TRP A 175 -15.32 36.36 -12.18
N THR A 176 -14.91 37.36 -12.94
CA THR A 176 -13.61 38.01 -12.85
C THR A 176 -13.82 39.50 -12.69
N MET A 177 -13.04 40.11 -11.80
CA MET A 177 -12.96 41.54 -11.60
C MET A 177 -11.51 42.01 -11.76
N LYS A 178 -11.30 43.00 -12.63
CA LYS A 178 -10.00 43.63 -12.90
C LYS A 178 -10.25 45.11 -13.20
N ASP A 179 -9.48 46.01 -12.60
CA ASP A 179 -9.57 47.46 -12.83
C ASP A 179 -11.01 48.03 -12.74
N ASN A 180 -11.80 47.52 -11.78
CA ASN A 180 -13.23 47.81 -11.58
C ASN A 180 -14.17 47.36 -12.72
N GLU A 181 -13.65 46.67 -13.74
CA GLU A 181 -14.45 46.01 -14.76
C GLU A 181 -14.80 44.59 -14.34
N ASN A 182 -16.07 44.23 -14.55
CA ASN A 182 -16.59 42.91 -14.23
C ASN A 182 -16.83 42.12 -15.51
N ARG A 183 -16.36 40.87 -15.51
CA ARG A 183 -16.57 39.92 -16.60
C ARG A 183 -17.17 38.63 -16.06
N TYR A 184 -18.15 38.12 -16.80
CA TYR A 184 -18.79 36.85 -16.51
C TYR A 184 -18.56 35.88 -17.66
N GLU A 185 -18.26 34.63 -17.35
CA GLU A 185 -18.14 33.55 -18.34
C GLU A 185 -19.06 32.40 -17.97
N GLY A 186 -19.75 31.86 -18.97
CA GLY A 186 -20.46 30.59 -18.89
C GLY A 186 -19.73 29.53 -19.69
N THR A 187 -19.64 28.32 -19.15
CA THR A 187 -19.13 27.13 -19.84
C THR A 187 -20.18 26.03 -19.79
N LEU A 188 -20.37 25.34 -20.90
CA LEU A 188 -21.08 24.08 -21.00
C LEU A 188 -20.13 23.02 -21.60
N THR A 189 -20.01 21.91 -20.90
CA THR A 189 -19.16 20.78 -21.30
C THR A 189 -20.01 19.53 -21.39
N LEU A 190 -19.94 18.83 -22.52
CA LEU A 190 -20.63 17.57 -22.79
C LEU A 190 -19.61 16.46 -23.00
N GLN A 191 -19.79 15.34 -22.31
CA GLN A 191 -18.98 14.13 -22.48
C GLN A 191 -19.90 12.98 -22.93
N PRO A 192 -20.19 12.87 -24.23
CA PRO A 192 -21.13 11.87 -24.75
C PRO A 192 -20.63 10.44 -24.57
N ILE A 193 -19.31 10.24 -24.58
CA ILE A 193 -18.64 8.97 -24.27
C ILE A 193 -17.40 9.26 -23.43
N SER A 194 -16.98 8.29 -22.60
CA SER A 194 -15.76 8.42 -21.79
C SER A 194 -14.57 8.78 -22.66
N GLY A 195 -13.87 9.85 -22.29
CA GLY A 195 -12.71 10.35 -23.01
C GLY A 195 -12.97 11.28 -24.19
N LEU A 196 -14.22 11.53 -24.63
CA LEU A 196 -14.52 12.58 -25.62
C LEU A 196 -15.29 13.72 -24.95
N GLU A 197 -14.75 14.92 -24.98
CA GLU A 197 -15.37 16.12 -24.42
C GLU A 197 -15.60 17.16 -25.51
N ILE A 198 -16.82 17.70 -25.54
CA ILE A 198 -17.23 18.82 -26.37
C ILE A 198 -17.54 19.98 -25.45
N ARG A 199 -16.95 21.14 -25.73
CA ARG A 199 -17.12 22.33 -24.90
C ARG A 199 -17.67 23.48 -25.71
N VAL A 200 -18.54 24.25 -25.08
CA VAL A 200 -19.02 25.55 -25.52
C VAL A 200 -18.81 26.53 -24.37
N PHE A 201 -18.34 27.73 -24.67
CA PHE A 201 -18.20 28.78 -23.66
C PHE A 201 -18.55 30.13 -24.27
N GLY A 202 -18.93 31.08 -23.43
CA GLY A 202 -19.20 32.45 -23.83
C GLY A 202 -19.16 33.40 -22.65
N ASN A 203 -18.99 34.69 -22.90
CA ASN A 203 -18.82 35.68 -21.86
C ASN A 203 -19.75 36.89 -22.00
N SER A 204 -19.76 37.74 -20.98
CA SER A 204 -20.59 38.94 -20.90
C SER A 204 -20.29 40.00 -21.94
N THR A 205 -19.16 39.91 -22.66
CA THR A 205 -18.81 40.82 -23.76
C THR A 205 -19.37 40.37 -25.10
N GLY A 206 -20.11 39.25 -25.12
CA GLY A 206 -20.76 38.71 -26.32
C GLY A 206 -19.89 37.77 -27.14
N SER A 207 -18.65 37.51 -26.72
CA SER A 207 -17.80 36.54 -27.40
C SER A 207 -18.12 35.12 -26.96
N TRP A 208 -18.01 34.18 -27.90
CA TRP A 208 -18.23 32.76 -27.65
C TRP A 208 -17.15 31.92 -28.33
N GLY A 209 -17.15 30.63 -28.02
CA GLY A 209 -16.35 29.66 -28.75
C GLY A 209 -16.64 28.25 -28.35
N GLY A 210 -15.90 27.33 -28.96
CA GLY A 210 -16.07 25.90 -28.74
C GLY A 210 -14.76 25.15 -28.76
N GLY A 211 -14.74 23.97 -28.16
CA GLY A 211 -13.56 23.12 -28.10
C GLY A 211 -13.90 21.64 -28.15
N LEU A 212 -12.93 20.85 -28.59
CA LEU A 212 -12.99 19.40 -28.61
C LEU A 212 -11.77 18.86 -27.87
N HIS A 213 -12.01 17.97 -26.92
CA HIS A 213 -10.96 17.32 -26.16
C HIS A 213 -11.12 15.80 -26.18
N LEU A 214 -9.99 15.11 -26.25
CA LEU A 214 -9.86 13.67 -26.35
C LEU A 214 -8.89 13.20 -25.26
N THR A 215 -9.36 12.30 -24.41
CA THR A 215 -8.54 11.59 -23.43
C THR A 215 -8.44 10.15 -23.87
N ASN A 216 -7.21 9.70 -24.08
CA ASN A 216 -6.91 8.31 -24.36
C ASN A 216 -5.72 7.88 -23.49
N SER A 217 -5.17 6.69 -23.76
CA SER A 217 -3.98 6.25 -23.05
C SER A 217 -2.87 7.30 -23.13
N LEU A 218 -2.58 7.86 -24.32
CA LEU A 218 -1.51 8.85 -24.57
C LEU A 218 -1.63 10.13 -23.74
N GLY A 219 -2.78 10.36 -23.14
CA GLY A 219 -3.07 11.51 -22.31
C GLY A 219 -4.29 12.28 -22.80
N TYR A 220 -4.37 13.52 -22.38
CA TYR A 220 -5.41 14.47 -22.72
C TYR A 220 -4.91 15.39 -23.83
N PHE A 221 -5.69 15.50 -24.90
CA PHE A 221 -5.45 16.35 -26.05
C PHE A 221 -6.68 17.22 -26.25
N GLY A 222 -6.51 18.48 -26.60
CA GLY A 222 -7.65 19.19 -27.16
C GLY A 222 -7.35 20.60 -27.56
N GLY A 223 -8.29 21.15 -28.32
CA GLY A 223 -8.21 22.49 -28.83
C GLY A 223 -9.52 23.23 -28.67
N SER A 224 -9.43 24.55 -28.60
CA SER A 224 -10.59 25.43 -28.56
C SER A 224 -10.39 26.62 -29.48
N TYR A 225 -11.48 27.11 -30.07
CA TYR A 225 -11.49 28.26 -30.95
C TYR A 225 -12.51 29.30 -30.45
N HIS A 226 -12.09 30.57 -30.36
CA HIS A 226 -12.95 31.72 -30.16
C HIS A 226 -13.00 32.54 -31.46
N PRO A 227 -14.12 32.52 -32.21
CA PRO A 227 -14.22 33.22 -33.50
C PRO A 227 -14.04 34.73 -33.39
N ASP A 228 -14.73 35.36 -32.43
CA ASP A 228 -14.75 36.83 -32.30
C ASP A 228 -13.40 37.40 -31.85
N GLN A 229 -12.60 36.58 -31.18
CA GLN A 229 -11.27 36.92 -30.69
C GLN A 229 -10.14 36.41 -31.60
N GLN A 230 -10.48 35.63 -32.65
CA GLN A 230 -9.51 34.88 -33.46
C GLN A 230 -8.50 34.08 -32.59
N GLN A 231 -8.99 33.50 -31.49
CA GLN A 231 -8.14 32.78 -30.55
C GLN A 231 -8.16 31.29 -30.81
N ILE A 232 -6.99 30.67 -30.92
CA ILE A 232 -6.83 29.21 -30.95
C ILE A 232 -6.02 28.81 -29.72
N ASN A 233 -6.51 27.81 -28.98
CA ASN A 233 -5.76 27.15 -27.93
C ASN A 233 -5.56 25.67 -28.29
N TYR A 234 -4.36 25.15 -28.09
CA TYR A 234 -4.04 23.73 -28.20
C TYR A 234 -3.32 23.27 -26.94
N VAL A 235 -3.74 22.12 -26.40
CA VAL A 235 -3.15 21.56 -25.20
C VAL A 235 -2.98 20.07 -25.33
N GLN A 236 -1.83 19.63 -24.85
CA GLN A 236 -1.51 18.23 -24.64
C GLN A 236 -1.02 18.04 -23.21
N ARG A 237 -1.63 17.11 -22.48
CA ARG A 237 -1.24 16.72 -21.13
C ARG A 237 -1.02 15.21 -21.09
N VAL A 238 0.14 14.79 -20.64
CA VAL A 238 0.53 13.38 -20.56
C VAL A 238 0.76 13.04 -19.10
N PRO A 239 -0.01 12.10 -18.51
CA PRO A 239 0.27 11.60 -17.17
C PRO A 239 1.64 10.90 -17.16
N ASN A 240 2.32 10.90 -16.01
CA ASN A 240 3.61 10.23 -15.89
C ASN A 240 3.43 8.71 -16.01
N GLY A 241 3.77 8.18 -17.18
CA GLY A 241 3.62 6.80 -17.62
C GLY A 241 3.51 6.79 -19.15
N ARG A 242 4.44 6.12 -19.84
CA ARG A 242 4.45 6.03 -21.30
C ARG A 242 3.17 5.35 -21.75
N ALA A 243 2.21 6.14 -22.18
CA ALA A 243 1.18 5.59 -23.01
C ALA A 243 1.64 5.59 -24.44
N THR A 244 1.30 4.50 -25.08
CA THR A 244 1.68 4.16 -26.43
C THR A 244 0.50 3.39 -27.00
N LEU A 245 0.20 3.65 -28.27
CA LEU A 245 -0.90 3.06 -29.02
C LEU A 245 -0.61 1.62 -29.49
N SER A 246 0.52 1.02 -29.09
CA SER A 246 0.82 -0.37 -29.44
C SER A 246 -0.14 -1.31 -28.71
N LYS A 247 -0.80 -2.18 -29.48
CA LYS A 247 -1.63 -3.30 -28.96
C LYS A 247 -0.80 -4.54 -28.61
N ASN A 248 0.51 -4.49 -28.83
CA ASN A 248 1.43 -5.60 -28.58
C ASN A 248 2.39 -5.21 -27.46
N LYS A 249 1.92 -5.24 -26.21
CA LYS A 249 2.74 -4.95 -25.03
C LYS A 249 3.16 -6.23 -24.32
N LEU A 250 4.43 -6.26 -23.96
CA LEU A 250 5.02 -7.21 -23.02
C LEU A 250 5.30 -6.49 -21.72
N VAL A 251 4.65 -6.91 -20.65
CA VAL A 251 4.83 -6.34 -19.31
C VAL A 251 5.81 -7.21 -18.52
N SER A 252 6.85 -6.60 -17.97
CA SER A 252 7.85 -7.26 -17.13
C SER A 252 7.68 -6.85 -15.66
N PHE A 253 7.62 -7.86 -14.78
CA PHE A 253 7.62 -7.70 -13.33
C PHE A 253 8.88 -8.36 -12.75
N SER A 254 9.77 -7.54 -12.17
CA SER A 254 10.88 -8.05 -11.36
C SER A 254 10.42 -8.22 -9.92
N LEU A 255 10.07 -9.45 -9.54
CA LEU A 255 9.61 -9.73 -8.19
C LEU A 255 10.74 -9.58 -7.18
N ARG A 256 10.42 -9.06 -5.99
CA ARG A 256 11.35 -8.98 -4.87
C ARG A 256 11.30 -10.26 -4.05
N SER A 257 12.39 -10.54 -3.33
CA SER A 257 12.43 -11.68 -2.40
C SER A 257 11.34 -11.55 -1.33
N SER A 258 11.04 -10.34 -0.86
CA SER A 258 9.96 -10.08 0.08
C SER A 258 9.28 -8.74 -0.21
N TYR A 259 8.04 -8.62 0.29
CA TYR A 259 7.26 -7.40 0.23
C TYR A 259 6.72 -7.09 1.63
N SER A 260 6.79 -5.81 2.02
CA SER A 260 6.03 -5.34 3.18
C SER A 260 4.56 -5.22 2.81
N TYR A 261 3.66 -5.57 3.73
CA TYR A 261 2.24 -5.26 3.57
C TYR A 261 1.96 -3.76 3.57
N GLN A 262 2.78 -2.97 4.29
CA GLN A 262 2.62 -1.53 4.40
C GLN A 262 3.79 -0.80 3.73
N PRO A 263 3.53 0.24 2.92
CA PRO A 263 4.58 1.11 2.42
C PRO A 263 5.21 1.90 3.59
N SER A 264 6.54 1.98 3.61
CA SER A 264 7.27 2.77 4.61
C SER A 264 7.24 4.25 4.24
N ASN A 265 6.59 5.07 5.05
CA ASN A 265 6.59 6.54 4.89
C ASN A 265 7.70 7.17 5.73
N LEU A 266 8.95 7.02 5.30
CA LEU A 266 10.06 7.83 5.79
C LEU A 266 10.09 9.14 4.99
N LEU A 267 10.16 10.30 5.67
CA LEU A 267 10.35 11.59 4.99
C LEU A 267 11.57 11.50 4.07
N PHE A 268 11.39 11.90 2.80
CA PHE A 268 12.41 11.88 1.74
C PHE A 268 12.82 10.50 1.19
N GLN A 269 12.28 9.39 1.69
CA GLN A 269 12.49 8.07 1.08
C GLN A 269 11.29 7.68 0.22
N LYS A 270 11.53 7.37 -1.06
CA LYS A 270 10.48 6.87 -1.96
C LYS A 270 9.89 5.60 -1.34
N SER A 271 8.59 5.63 -1.03
CA SER A 271 7.88 4.47 -0.48
C SER A 271 8.13 3.26 -1.37
N GLY A 272 8.69 2.19 -0.81
CA GLY A 272 8.85 0.92 -1.52
C GLY A 272 7.47 0.37 -1.93
N MET A 273 7.41 -0.33 -3.05
CA MET A 273 6.21 -1.01 -3.51
C MET A 273 5.74 -2.02 -2.44
N SER A 274 4.50 -1.89 -1.97
CA SER A 274 3.91 -2.83 -1.02
C SER A 274 3.45 -4.12 -1.71
N TYR A 275 3.13 -5.14 -0.92
CA TYR A 275 2.58 -6.39 -1.43
C TYR A 275 1.24 -6.18 -2.18
N LEU A 276 0.37 -5.31 -1.67
CA LEU A 276 -0.89 -4.99 -2.33
C LEU A 276 -0.66 -4.21 -3.63
N ASP A 277 0.34 -3.32 -3.68
CA ASP A 277 0.66 -2.56 -4.90
C ASP A 277 1.12 -3.49 -6.02
N ILE A 278 2.01 -4.45 -5.75
CA ILE A 278 2.45 -5.40 -6.77
C ILE A 278 1.31 -6.30 -7.22
N LEU A 279 0.48 -6.80 -6.29
CA LEU A 279 -0.67 -7.63 -6.62
C LEU A 279 -1.67 -6.88 -7.52
N HIS A 280 -1.96 -5.62 -7.18
CA HIS A 280 -2.81 -4.76 -7.98
C HIS A 280 -2.23 -4.47 -9.38
N GLN A 281 -0.92 -4.23 -9.49
CA GLN A 281 -0.28 -4.02 -10.80
C GLN A 281 -0.33 -5.26 -11.69
N ILE A 282 -0.16 -6.45 -11.10
CA ILE A 282 -0.31 -7.72 -11.83
C ILE A 282 -1.77 -7.88 -12.29
N HIS A 283 -2.74 -7.61 -11.42
CA HIS A 283 -4.16 -7.68 -11.76
C HIS A 283 -4.51 -6.75 -12.94
N GLU A 284 -4.06 -5.49 -12.88
CA GLU A 284 -4.28 -4.52 -13.96
C GLU A 284 -3.65 -4.98 -15.28
N ALA A 285 -2.44 -5.54 -15.22
CA ALA A 285 -1.80 -6.13 -16.39
C ALA A 285 -2.56 -7.36 -16.92
N ALA A 286 -3.17 -8.16 -16.03
CA ALA A 286 -3.94 -9.35 -16.37
C ALA A 286 -5.27 -9.02 -17.08
N ILE A 287 -5.93 -7.92 -16.74
CA ILE A 287 -7.20 -7.51 -17.38
C ILE A 287 -7.02 -6.53 -18.55
N ALA A 288 -5.82 -5.98 -18.72
CA ALA A 288 -5.51 -5.04 -19.78
C ALA A 288 -5.70 -5.67 -21.18
N GLN A 289 -6.38 -4.94 -22.07
CA GLN A 289 -6.63 -5.36 -23.46
C GLN A 289 -5.44 -5.14 -24.39
N ASP A 290 -4.53 -4.24 -24.01
CA ASP A 290 -3.32 -3.89 -24.77
C ASP A 290 -2.08 -4.69 -24.36
N VAL A 291 -2.21 -5.55 -23.35
CA VAL A 291 -1.16 -6.46 -22.85
C VAL A 291 -1.42 -7.86 -23.37
N GLN A 292 -0.45 -8.42 -24.09
CA GLN A 292 -0.51 -9.79 -24.63
C GLN A 292 0.35 -10.76 -23.80
N THR A 293 1.49 -10.26 -23.29
CA THR A 293 2.48 -11.08 -22.60
C THR A 293 2.85 -10.47 -21.25
N ILE A 294 2.97 -11.31 -20.22
CA ILE A 294 3.48 -10.93 -18.90
C ILE A 294 4.70 -11.79 -18.57
N VAL A 295 5.82 -11.15 -18.27
CA VAL A 295 7.08 -11.78 -17.88
C VAL A 295 7.35 -11.52 -16.40
N PHE A 296 7.53 -12.57 -15.62
CA PHE A 296 7.95 -12.49 -14.22
C PHE A 296 9.41 -12.89 -14.09
N ARG A 297 10.26 -11.96 -13.66
CA ARG A 297 11.62 -12.29 -13.23
C ARG A 297 11.57 -12.55 -11.74
N ILE A 298 11.84 -13.80 -11.33
CA ILE A 298 11.72 -14.20 -9.92
C ILE A 298 13.10 -14.50 -9.33
N PRO A 299 13.43 -13.97 -8.14
CA PRO A 299 14.54 -14.43 -7.32
C PRO A 299 14.07 -15.60 -6.45
N ARG A 300 14.90 -16.00 -5.48
CA ARG A 300 14.44 -16.80 -4.35
C ARG A 300 13.45 -15.99 -3.50
N LEU A 301 12.21 -16.46 -3.42
CA LEU A 301 11.11 -15.79 -2.74
C LEU A 301 11.03 -16.18 -1.27
N GLN A 302 10.97 -15.18 -0.40
CA GLN A 302 10.75 -15.25 1.05
C GLN A 302 9.31 -14.88 1.43
N LEU A 303 8.35 -15.19 0.55
CA LEU A 303 6.93 -15.02 0.80
C LEU A 303 6.33 -16.26 1.47
N SER A 304 5.20 -16.08 2.14
CA SER A 304 4.39 -17.20 2.61
C SER A 304 3.75 -17.93 1.43
N TYR A 305 3.41 -19.22 1.57
CA TYR A 305 2.69 -19.95 0.52
C TYR A 305 1.34 -19.30 0.19
N ALA A 306 0.67 -18.69 1.16
CA ALA A 306 -0.55 -17.92 0.94
C ALA A 306 -0.32 -16.74 -0.02
N GLN A 307 0.71 -15.91 0.25
CA GLN A 307 1.07 -14.80 -0.64
C GLN A 307 1.50 -15.27 -2.04
N LEU A 308 2.18 -16.42 -2.14
CA LEU A 308 2.49 -17.00 -3.45
C LEU A 308 1.23 -17.47 -4.18
N GLN A 309 0.23 -17.97 -3.44
CA GLN A 309 -1.05 -18.40 -3.99
C GLN A 309 -1.85 -17.22 -4.53
N GLU A 310 -1.87 -16.08 -3.83
CA GLU A 310 -2.49 -14.83 -4.30
C GLU A 310 -1.84 -14.34 -5.62
N ILE A 311 -0.50 -14.37 -5.73
CA ILE A 311 0.17 -14.03 -7.00
C ILE A 311 -0.15 -15.09 -8.07
N ALA A 312 -0.16 -16.37 -7.72
CA ALA A 312 -0.46 -17.46 -8.63
C ALA A 312 -1.90 -17.39 -9.18
N GLN A 313 -2.86 -16.91 -8.38
CA GLN A 313 -4.23 -16.65 -8.83
C GLN A 313 -4.26 -15.57 -9.91
N GLU A 314 -3.50 -14.49 -9.75
CA GLU A 314 -3.40 -13.45 -10.78
C GLU A 314 -2.67 -13.94 -12.04
N ILE A 315 -1.64 -14.79 -11.92
CA ILE A 315 -1.03 -15.48 -13.05
C ILE A 315 -2.07 -16.34 -13.78
N GLN A 316 -2.84 -17.13 -13.04
CA GLN A 316 -3.88 -17.97 -13.62
C GLN A 316 -4.99 -17.12 -14.26
N HIS A 317 -5.34 -15.98 -13.65
CA HIS A 317 -6.29 -15.03 -14.21
C HIS A 317 -5.80 -14.47 -15.54
N ALA A 318 -4.55 -14.00 -15.62
CA ALA A 318 -3.93 -13.53 -16.85
C ALA A 318 -3.99 -14.60 -17.95
N ARG A 319 -3.61 -15.85 -17.63
CA ARG A 319 -3.69 -16.98 -18.57
C ARG A 319 -5.11 -17.26 -19.05
N ASN A 320 -6.09 -17.21 -18.16
CA ASN A 320 -7.51 -17.40 -18.51
C ASN A 320 -8.04 -16.27 -19.42
N THR A 321 -7.45 -15.07 -19.36
CA THR A 321 -7.75 -13.98 -20.31
C THR A 321 -7.01 -14.08 -21.64
N GLY A 322 -6.28 -15.18 -21.88
CA GLY A 322 -5.55 -15.44 -23.12
C GLY A 322 -4.16 -14.83 -23.18
N LYS A 323 -3.61 -14.33 -22.07
CA LYS A 323 -2.25 -13.79 -22.02
C LYS A 323 -1.22 -14.91 -21.93
N GLU A 324 -0.09 -14.72 -22.60
CA GLU A 324 1.07 -15.59 -22.41
C GLU A 324 1.85 -15.14 -21.18
N VAL A 325 2.05 -16.04 -20.21
CA VAL A 325 2.83 -15.76 -19.00
C VAL A 325 4.14 -16.53 -19.03
N VAL A 326 5.26 -15.81 -18.94
CA VAL A 326 6.61 -16.38 -18.88
C VAL A 326 7.21 -16.08 -17.51
N VAL A 327 7.80 -17.08 -16.86
CA VAL A 327 8.64 -16.88 -15.67
C VAL A 327 10.09 -17.08 -16.05
N TYR A 328 10.94 -16.11 -15.74
CA TYR A 328 12.39 -16.21 -15.84
C TYR A 328 13.00 -16.35 -14.44
N ILE A 329 13.69 -17.47 -14.23
CA ILE A 329 14.42 -17.79 -13.01
C ILE A 329 15.88 -17.32 -13.19
N ASN A 330 16.21 -16.22 -12.52
CA ASN A 330 17.54 -15.61 -12.58
C ASN A 330 18.37 -15.99 -11.34
N GLY A 331 18.94 -17.20 -11.36
CA GLY A 331 19.70 -17.78 -10.24
C GLY A 331 19.00 -19.00 -9.64
N ASP A 332 19.40 -19.41 -8.44
CA ASP A 332 18.89 -20.63 -7.81
C ASP A 332 17.39 -20.55 -7.48
N VAL A 333 16.68 -21.66 -7.71
CA VAL A 333 15.26 -21.79 -7.38
C VAL A 333 15.03 -22.85 -6.31
N ASP A 334 14.20 -22.52 -5.33
CA ASP A 334 13.75 -23.42 -4.26
C ASP A 334 12.30 -23.89 -4.48
N THR A 335 11.83 -24.84 -3.65
CA THR A 335 10.46 -25.38 -3.74
C THR A 335 9.39 -24.29 -3.74
N LYS A 336 9.54 -23.22 -2.94
CA LYS A 336 8.59 -22.11 -2.87
C LYS A 336 8.55 -21.29 -4.16
N SER A 337 9.72 -20.89 -4.64
CA SER A 337 9.82 -20.05 -5.83
C SER A 337 9.37 -20.82 -7.07
N TYR A 338 9.70 -22.11 -7.15
CA TYR A 338 9.25 -22.97 -8.23
C TYR A 338 7.74 -23.28 -8.16
N PHE A 339 7.16 -23.41 -6.97
CA PHE A 339 5.71 -23.54 -6.81
C PHE A 339 4.96 -22.39 -7.52
N LEU A 340 5.40 -21.14 -7.34
CA LEU A 340 4.87 -19.99 -8.08
C LEU A 340 5.18 -20.09 -9.59
N ALA A 341 6.43 -20.38 -9.95
CA ALA A 341 6.86 -20.48 -11.34
C ALA A 341 6.02 -21.48 -12.16
N SER A 342 5.60 -22.57 -11.52
CA SER A 342 4.80 -23.63 -12.15
C SER A 342 3.52 -23.11 -12.79
N PHE A 343 2.94 -22.00 -12.31
CA PHE A 343 1.69 -21.45 -12.85
C PHE A 343 1.84 -20.76 -14.22
N ALA A 344 3.07 -20.49 -14.68
CA ALA A 344 3.32 -19.85 -15.96
C ALA A 344 3.08 -20.79 -17.16
N ASN A 345 2.93 -20.21 -18.36
CA ASN A 345 2.91 -20.96 -19.62
C ASN A 345 4.31 -21.51 -19.93
N LYS A 346 5.35 -20.70 -19.69
CA LYS A 346 6.75 -21.05 -19.93
C LYS A 346 7.62 -20.66 -18.74
N ILE A 347 8.58 -21.52 -18.41
CA ILE A 347 9.58 -21.31 -17.38
C ILE A 347 10.95 -21.36 -18.04
N LEU A 348 11.63 -20.22 -18.06
CA LEU A 348 12.99 -20.07 -18.57
C LEU A 348 13.93 -19.94 -17.38
N MET A 349 15.13 -20.50 -17.49
CA MET A 349 16.10 -20.50 -16.39
C MET A 349 17.50 -20.19 -16.89
N HIS A 350 18.29 -19.53 -16.05
CA HIS A 350 19.71 -19.32 -16.31
C HIS A 350 20.46 -20.67 -16.38
N PRO A 351 21.31 -20.94 -17.41
CA PRO A 351 21.99 -22.24 -17.56
C PRO A 351 22.86 -22.67 -16.38
N ALA A 352 23.44 -21.71 -15.65
CA ALA A 352 24.29 -21.95 -14.49
C ALA A 352 23.56 -21.99 -13.13
N ALA A 353 22.22 -21.92 -13.10
CA ALA A 353 21.46 -21.89 -11.86
C ALA A 353 21.25 -23.31 -11.27
N ASN A 354 21.11 -23.39 -9.94
CA ASN A 354 20.76 -24.65 -9.27
C ASN A 354 19.24 -24.80 -9.12
N PHE A 355 18.76 -26.02 -9.35
CA PHE A 355 17.35 -26.37 -9.21
C PHE A 355 17.13 -27.16 -7.92
N SER A 356 16.75 -26.47 -6.85
CA SER A 356 16.65 -27.01 -5.48
C SER A 356 15.21 -27.19 -5.00
N VAL A 357 14.37 -27.81 -5.82
CA VAL A 357 12.99 -28.19 -5.45
C VAL A 357 13.03 -29.52 -4.68
N VAL A 358 13.48 -29.45 -3.44
CA VAL A 358 13.81 -30.59 -2.56
C VAL A 358 12.73 -30.90 -1.52
N GLY A 359 11.52 -30.36 -1.71
CA GLY A 359 10.39 -30.59 -0.81
C GLY A 359 10.31 -29.57 0.34
N ILE A 360 9.85 -30.03 1.50
CA ILE A 360 9.55 -29.17 2.67
C ILE A 360 10.30 -29.70 3.89
N PHE A 361 11.01 -28.79 4.56
CA PHE A 361 11.67 -29.05 5.82
C PHE A 361 11.11 -28.13 6.91
N SER A 362 10.98 -28.65 8.13
CA SER A 362 10.56 -27.89 9.31
C SER A 362 11.40 -28.32 10.50
N GLU A 363 12.13 -27.39 11.05
CA GLU A 363 12.88 -27.58 12.29
C GLU A 363 12.23 -26.81 13.43
N ARG A 364 12.31 -27.36 14.65
CA ARG A 364 11.90 -26.68 15.87
C ARG A 364 12.94 -26.88 16.94
N MET A 365 13.28 -25.78 17.62
CA MET A 365 14.18 -25.80 18.75
C MET A 365 13.40 -25.98 20.05
N TYR A 366 13.95 -26.81 20.94
CA TYR A 366 13.44 -27.05 22.29
C TYR A 366 14.51 -26.65 23.30
N LEU A 367 14.17 -25.68 24.15
CA LEU A 367 15.08 -25.03 25.08
C LEU A 367 15.05 -25.65 26.47
N ARG A 368 14.16 -26.62 26.75
CA ARG A 368 14.01 -27.19 28.09
C ARG A 368 15.33 -27.68 28.69
N GLY A 369 16.11 -28.44 27.92
CA GLY A 369 17.40 -28.95 28.40
C GLY A 369 18.40 -27.83 28.73
N PHE A 370 18.43 -26.77 27.93
CA PHE A 370 19.23 -25.58 28.22
C PHE A 370 18.72 -24.83 29.46
N LEU A 371 17.41 -24.63 29.58
CA LEU A 371 16.81 -23.96 30.74
C LEU A 371 17.11 -24.71 32.05
N ASP A 372 17.04 -26.04 32.03
CA ASP A 372 17.42 -26.88 33.18
C ASP A 372 18.90 -26.71 33.54
N LEU A 373 19.79 -26.64 32.54
CA LEU A 373 21.23 -26.43 32.75
C LEU A 373 21.53 -25.11 33.48
N ILE A 374 20.83 -24.04 33.14
CA ILE A 374 21.02 -22.72 33.74
C ILE A 374 20.15 -22.47 34.97
N GLY A 375 19.42 -23.48 35.47
CA GLY A 375 18.57 -23.33 36.65
C GLY A 375 17.32 -22.45 36.43
N VAL A 376 16.78 -22.43 35.21
CA VAL A 376 15.53 -21.73 34.89
C VAL A 376 14.39 -22.73 34.76
N THR A 377 13.35 -22.58 35.59
CA THR A 377 12.18 -23.48 35.56
C THR A 377 11.00 -22.78 34.88
N PRO A 378 10.58 -23.20 33.67
CA PRO A 378 9.36 -22.69 33.04
C PRO A 378 8.12 -23.23 33.75
N GLU A 379 7.24 -22.32 34.19
CA GLU A 379 5.93 -22.63 34.72
C GLU A 379 4.86 -22.25 33.70
N VAL A 380 4.01 -23.21 33.35
CA VAL A 380 3.01 -23.05 32.29
C VAL A 380 1.67 -23.58 32.74
N VAL A 381 0.62 -22.80 32.49
CA VAL A 381 -0.77 -23.22 32.55
C VAL A 381 -1.37 -23.04 31.17
N ARG A 382 -1.94 -24.10 30.61
CA ARG A 382 -2.55 -24.11 29.26
C ARG A 382 -3.83 -24.92 29.25
N ARG A 383 -4.73 -24.62 28.32
CA ARG A 383 -5.85 -25.50 27.98
C ARG A 383 -5.53 -26.28 26.71
N SER A 384 -5.72 -27.60 26.79
CA SER A 384 -5.46 -28.61 25.75
C SER A 384 -4.00 -28.99 25.46
N ALA A 385 -3.83 -30.24 25.02
CA ALA A 385 -2.59 -30.80 24.50
C ALA A 385 -2.14 -30.19 23.15
N TYR A 386 -3.07 -29.79 22.26
CA TYR A 386 -2.70 -29.23 20.95
C TYR A 386 -2.19 -27.78 21.03
N LYS A 387 -2.41 -27.07 22.15
CA LYS A 387 -1.79 -25.75 22.39
C LYS A 387 -0.30 -25.92 22.74
N SER A 388 0.51 -26.17 21.71
CA SER A 388 1.92 -26.60 21.82
C SER A 388 2.94 -25.45 21.83
N SER A 389 2.53 -24.19 21.67
CA SER A 389 3.41 -23.01 21.73
C SER A 389 4.37 -22.96 22.95
N PRO A 390 3.97 -23.36 24.17
CA PRO A 390 4.89 -23.39 25.32
C PRO A 390 5.79 -24.65 25.38
N GLU A 391 5.62 -25.64 24.50
CA GLU A 391 6.44 -26.86 24.49
C GLU A 391 7.91 -26.56 24.20
N GLN A 392 8.20 -25.52 23.42
CA GLN A 392 9.57 -25.06 23.17
C GLN A 392 10.35 -24.76 24.46
N PHE A 393 9.67 -24.41 25.56
CA PHE A 393 10.32 -24.15 26.84
C PHE A 393 10.17 -25.32 27.81
N THR A 394 9.06 -26.05 27.73
CA THR A 394 8.70 -27.07 28.74
C THR A 394 9.14 -28.47 28.38
N HIS A 395 9.42 -28.75 27.11
CA HIS A 395 9.79 -30.08 26.61
C HIS A 395 11.14 -30.03 25.89
N THR A 396 11.83 -31.17 25.83
CA THR A 396 13.05 -31.36 25.04
C THR A 396 12.77 -31.83 23.61
N GLN A 397 11.52 -32.23 23.33
CA GLN A 397 11.03 -32.68 22.03
C GLN A 397 9.51 -32.48 21.93
N SER A 398 8.93 -32.65 20.74
CA SER A 398 7.47 -32.49 20.54
C SER A 398 6.65 -33.49 21.34
N SER A 399 5.52 -33.05 21.89
CA SER A 399 4.49 -33.98 22.38
C SER A 399 3.84 -34.75 21.22
N PRO A 400 3.20 -35.92 21.47
CA PRO A 400 2.49 -36.67 20.42
C PRO A 400 1.43 -35.82 19.67
N ALA A 401 0.68 -34.99 20.39
CA ALA A 401 -0.32 -34.09 19.79
C ALA A 401 0.34 -33.00 18.91
N SER A 402 1.50 -32.49 19.32
CA SER A 402 2.28 -31.53 18.54
C SER A 402 2.90 -32.16 17.29
N GLN A 403 3.34 -33.42 17.40
CA GLN A 403 3.88 -34.20 16.28
C GLN A 403 2.79 -34.51 15.25
N GLU A 404 1.62 -34.99 15.70
CA GLU A 404 0.46 -35.26 14.84
C GLU A 404 0.07 -34.04 14.00
N GLN A 405 -0.22 -32.90 14.63
CA GLN A 405 -0.65 -31.69 13.91
C GLN A 405 0.43 -31.17 12.95
N THR A 406 1.71 -31.35 13.30
CA THR A 406 2.82 -30.86 12.48
C THR A 406 2.98 -31.76 11.26
N GLN A 407 2.92 -33.07 11.43
CA GLN A 407 3.00 -34.05 10.35
C GLN A 407 1.83 -33.87 9.38
N GLU A 408 0.60 -33.78 9.89
CA GLU A 408 -0.60 -33.55 9.06
C GLU A 408 -0.46 -32.29 8.21
N ARG A 409 -0.05 -31.17 8.82
CA ARG A 409 0.13 -29.89 8.11
C ARG A 409 1.22 -29.97 7.04
N LEU A 410 2.36 -30.59 7.34
CA LEU A 410 3.46 -30.70 6.38
C LEU A 410 3.09 -31.65 5.23
N SER A 411 2.48 -32.79 5.53
CA SER A 411 1.99 -33.74 4.53
C SER A 411 0.93 -33.11 3.62
N SER A 412 -0.05 -32.40 4.19
CA SER A 412 -1.07 -31.69 3.42
C SER A 412 -0.46 -30.63 2.49
N LEU A 413 0.47 -29.81 3.00
CA LEU A 413 1.16 -28.80 2.21
C LEU A 413 2.00 -29.45 1.09
N PHE A 414 2.75 -30.51 1.40
CA PHE A 414 3.57 -31.22 0.42
C PHE A 414 2.72 -31.85 -0.69
N SER A 415 1.65 -32.56 -0.34
CA SER A 415 0.70 -33.12 -1.31
C SER A 415 0.10 -32.04 -2.20
N ARG A 416 -0.19 -30.84 -1.66
CA ARG A 416 -0.69 -29.71 -2.44
C ARG A 416 0.35 -29.17 -3.42
N ILE A 417 1.61 -29.02 -2.99
CA ILE A 417 2.70 -28.59 -3.87
C ILE A 417 2.85 -29.59 -5.02
N CYS A 418 2.98 -30.88 -4.72
CA CYS A 418 3.18 -31.91 -5.73
C CYS A 418 2.02 -31.98 -6.72
N SER A 419 0.77 -31.99 -6.25
CA SER A 419 -0.41 -32.04 -7.13
C SER A 419 -0.58 -30.77 -7.97
N THR A 420 -0.19 -29.60 -7.44
CA THR A 420 -0.22 -28.34 -8.19
C THR A 420 0.84 -28.32 -9.29
N ILE A 421 2.08 -28.70 -8.97
CA ILE A 421 3.17 -28.81 -9.96
C ILE A 421 2.79 -29.84 -11.03
N ALA A 422 2.30 -31.01 -10.61
CA ALA A 422 1.83 -32.08 -11.49
C ALA A 422 0.79 -31.59 -12.49
N LYS A 423 -0.26 -30.89 -12.00
CA LYS A 423 -1.29 -30.30 -12.84
C LYS A 423 -0.72 -29.26 -13.80
N ASN A 424 0.12 -28.36 -13.30
CA ASN A 424 0.60 -27.22 -14.07
C ASN A 424 1.64 -27.62 -15.13
N ARG A 425 2.49 -28.60 -14.83
CA ARG A 425 3.53 -29.11 -15.74
C ARG A 425 3.07 -30.33 -16.55
N ASN A 426 1.84 -30.79 -16.36
CA ASN A 426 1.27 -31.99 -16.97
C ASN A 426 2.14 -33.24 -16.74
N ILE A 427 2.54 -33.44 -15.48
CA ILE A 427 3.35 -34.59 -15.01
C ILE A 427 2.50 -35.37 -14.01
N ASP A 428 2.63 -36.69 -13.97
CA ASP A 428 1.98 -37.50 -12.94
C ASP A 428 2.43 -37.07 -11.53
N THR A 429 1.49 -37.05 -10.57
CA THR A 429 1.77 -36.54 -9.21
C THR A 429 2.79 -37.40 -8.46
N LYS A 430 2.79 -38.72 -8.67
CA LYS A 430 3.78 -39.61 -8.06
C LYS A 430 5.16 -39.36 -8.68
N LYS A 431 5.21 -39.18 -10.00
CA LYS A 431 6.47 -38.83 -10.69
C LYS A 431 7.05 -37.50 -10.21
N VAL A 432 6.21 -36.50 -9.94
CA VAL A 432 6.66 -35.23 -9.32
C VAL A 432 7.27 -35.47 -7.94
N GLN A 433 6.67 -36.34 -7.11
CA GLN A 433 7.26 -36.71 -5.82
C GLN A 433 8.61 -37.40 -6.00
N ASP A 434 8.70 -38.39 -6.91
CA ASP A 434 9.94 -39.10 -7.20
C ASP A 434 11.05 -38.13 -7.67
N TYR A 435 10.71 -37.10 -8.46
CA TYR A 435 11.65 -36.05 -8.87
C TYR A 435 12.08 -35.15 -7.72
N ILE A 436 11.16 -34.77 -6.84
CA ILE A 436 11.50 -33.98 -5.66
C ILE A 436 12.41 -34.76 -4.71
N ASP A 437 12.20 -36.06 -4.56
CA ASP A 437 13.02 -36.94 -3.71
C ASP A 437 14.45 -37.15 -4.25
N GLN A 438 14.65 -36.95 -5.56
CA GLN A 438 15.94 -37.07 -6.25
C GLN A 438 16.66 -35.73 -6.45
N ALA A 439 15.98 -34.60 -6.21
CA ALA A 439 16.58 -33.26 -6.27
C ALA A 439 17.68 -33.10 -5.20
N PRO A 440 18.66 -32.18 -5.37
CA PRO A 440 18.73 -31.09 -6.35
C PRO A 440 19.17 -31.53 -7.76
N TYR A 441 18.84 -30.71 -8.74
CA TYR A 441 19.24 -30.88 -10.14
C TYR A 441 20.03 -29.68 -10.66
N THR A 442 20.83 -29.91 -11.70
CA THR A 442 21.34 -28.85 -12.57
C THR A 442 20.21 -28.26 -13.43
N ALA A 443 20.43 -27.07 -14.00
CA ALA A 443 19.44 -26.46 -14.91
C ALA A 443 19.13 -27.37 -16.12
N GLN A 444 20.14 -28.07 -16.66
CA GLN A 444 19.97 -29.00 -17.79
C GLN A 444 19.10 -30.21 -17.42
N GLU A 445 19.38 -30.87 -16.30
CA GLU A 445 18.54 -31.98 -15.80
C GLU A 445 17.11 -31.53 -15.52
N SER A 446 16.91 -30.32 -14.96
CA SER A 446 15.58 -29.78 -14.69
C SER A 446 14.75 -29.56 -15.97
N LYS A 447 15.41 -29.27 -17.10
CA LYS A 447 14.78 -29.18 -18.43
C LYS A 447 14.43 -30.57 -18.95
N GLU A 448 15.32 -31.55 -18.80
CA GLU A 448 15.12 -32.93 -19.25
C GLU A 448 13.95 -33.62 -18.55
N ILE A 449 13.73 -33.35 -17.25
CA ILE A 449 12.58 -33.86 -16.50
C ILE A 449 11.27 -33.06 -16.75
N GLY A 450 11.33 -32.00 -17.56
CA GLY A 450 10.17 -31.18 -17.95
C GLY A 450 9.72 -30.14 -16.91
N PHE A 451 10.54 -29.88 -15.88
CA PHE A 451 10.22 -28.88 -14.86
C PHE A 451 10.44 -27.45 -15.39
N ILE A 452 11.33 -27.26 -16.36
CA ILE A 452 11.50 -25.98 -17.06
C ILE A 452 11.44 -26.18 -18.58
N ASP A 453 11.21 -25.10 -19.31
CA ASP A 453 10.98 -25.13 -20.76
C ASP A 453 12.21 -24.71 -21.58
N GLY A 454 13.08 -23.86 -21.01
CA GLY A 454 14.23 -23.32 -21.73
C GLY A 454 15.36 -22.85 -20.84
N LEU A 455 16.57 -22.84 -21.40
CA LEU A 455 17.79 -22.35 -20.77
C LEU A 455 18.30 -21.17 -21.57
N HIS A 456 18.34 -20.00 -20.94
CA HIS A 456 18.72 -18.76 -21.62
C HIS A 456 19.47 -17.82 -20.69
N TYR A 457 20.48 -17.16 -21.23
CA TYR A 457 21.15 -16.05 -20.56
C TYR A 457 20.26 -14.79 -20.59
N PRO A 458 20.43 -13.84 -19.64
CA PRO A 458 19.57 -12.66 -19.55
C PRO A 458 19.59 -11.78 -20.80
N ASP A 459 20.71 -11.73 -21.52
CA ASP A 459 20.91 -10.99 -22.77
C ASP A 459 20.17 -11.62 -23.96
N GLU A 460 20.06 -12.94 -23.99
CA GLU A 460 19.34 -13.68 -25.05
C GLU A 460 17.81 -13.49 -24.97
N LEU A 461 17.28 -13.12 -23.80
CA LEU A 461 15.84 -12.97 -23.61
C LEU A 461 15.24 -11.86 -24.46
N GLU A 462 16.01 -10.82 -24.76
CA GLU A 462 15.52 -9.66 -25.49
C GLU A 462 15.15 -10.06 -26.93
N ASP A 463 16.06 -10.72 -27.62
CA ASP A 463 15.90 -11.26 -28.97
C ASP A 463 14.83 -12.36 -29.00
N LEU A 464 14.83 -13.25 -28.00
CA LEU A 464 13.86 -14.32 -27.88
C LEU A 464 12.42 -13.79 -27.78
N PHE A 465 12.20 -12.74 -26.99
CA PHE A 465 10.89 -12.13 -26.85
C PHE A 465 10.48 -11.35 -28.09
N ASP A 466 11.43 -10.73 -28.80
CA ASP A 466 11.13 -10.07 -30.07
C ASP A 466 10.72 -11.07 -31.15
N GLU A 467 11.32 -12.27 -31.18
CA GLU A 467 10.93 -13.35 -32.07
C GLU A 467 9.57 -13.95 -31.68
N TRP A 468 9.38 -14.32 -30.41
CA TRP A 468 8.17 -15.01 -29.95
C TRP A 468 6.91 -14.14 -29.97
N PHE A 469 7.08 -12.84 -29.78
CA PHE A 469 5.97 -11.91 -29.56
C PHE A 469 5.96 -10.75 -30.56
N ASP A 470 6.53 -10.92 -31.75
CA ASP A 470 6.47 -9.94 -32.86
C ASP A 470 6.93 -8.53 -32.43
N SER A 471 8.18 -8.46 -31.94
CA SER A 471 8.85 -7.23 -31.47
C SER A 471 7.95 -6.39 -30.55
N PRO A 472 7.52 -6.93 -29.40
CA PRO A 472 6.53 -6.27 -28.56
C PRO A 472 7.11 -5.01 -27.94
N GLN A 473 6.23 -4.08 -27.61
CA GLN A 473 6.63 -2.96 -26.77
C GLN A 473 6.81 -3.44 -25.32
N LYS A 474 8.04 -3.37 -24.82
CA LYS A 474 8.41 -3.79 -23.47
C LYS A 474 8.11 -2.69 -22.45
N ILE A 475 7.43 -3.04 -21.36
CA ILE A 475 7.03 -2.13 -20.27
C ILE A 475 7.40 -2.78 -18.93
N ASP A 476 8.22 -2.10 -18.14
CA ASP A 476 8.47 -2.52 -16.75
C ASP A 476 7.42 -1.94 -15.80
N ASN A 477 6.90 -2.78 -14.90
CA ASN A 477 5.96 -2.42 -13.84
C ASN A 477 4.71 -1.68 -14.36
N TYR A 478 3.75 -2.44 -14.88
CA TYR A 478 2.50 -1.90 -15.42
C TYR A 478 1.65 -1.25 -14.33
N GLY A 479 1.25 0.00 -14.57
CA GLY A 479 0.30 0.71 -13.72
C GLY A 479 -0.67 1.48 -14.61
N ARG A 480 -1.90 0.97 -14.75
CA ARG A 480 -2.96 1.69 -15.44
C ARG A 480 -3.33 2.90 -14.59
N LYS A 481 -2.88 4.09 -15.01
CA LYS A 481 -3.36 5.34 -14.44
C LYS A 481 -4.57 5.78 -15.25
N THR A 482 -5.75 5.68 -14.66
CA THR A 482 -6.92 6.36 -15.19
C THR A 482 -6.72 7.86 -15.03
N PHE A 483 -7.19 8.64 -16.00
CA PHE A 483 -7.14 10.09 -15.91
C PHE A 483 -8.15 10.53 -14.86
N ASP A 484 -7.66 10.87 -13.67
CA ASP A 484 -8.46 11.45 -12.61
C ASP A 484 -8.63 12.95 -12.87
N ASP A 485 -9.86 13.35 -13.18
CA ASP A 485 -10.23 14.76 -13.35
C ASP A 485 -10.50 15.46 -12.00
N GLY A 486 -10.34 14.76 -10.87
CA GLY A 486 -10.41 15.28 -9.51
C GLY A 486 -11.83 15.59 -9.00
N TRP A 487 -12.87 15.39 -9.81
CA TRP A 487 -14.27 15.65 -9.41
C TRP A 487 -14.94 14.44 -8.77
N GLU A 488 -14.57 13.23 -9.21
CA GLU A 488 -15.17 12.01 -8.67
C GLU A 488 -14.44 11.58 -7.39
N GLN A 489 -15.03 11.87 -6.23
CA GLN A 489 -14.67 11.17 -5.00
C GLN A 489 -15.04 9.71 -5.17
N GLN A 490 -14.04 8.88 -5.47
CA GLN A 490 -14.24 7.44 -5.57
C GLN A 490 -14.57 6.91 -4.17
N PRO A 491 -15.57 6.02 -4.05
CA PRO A 491 -15.83 5.37 -2.79
C PRO A 491 -14.59 4.59 -2.36
N GLU A 492 -14.29 4.67 -1.06
CA GLU A 492 -13.05 4.12 -0.53
C GLU A 492 -13.29 2.80 0.18
N ILE A 493 -12.35 1.88 0.03
CA ILE A 493 -12.24 0.68 0.86
C ILE A 493 -10.98 0.82 1.69
N ALA A 494 -11.16 0.81 3.01
CA ALA A 494 -10.04 0.85 3.94
C ALA A 494 -9.42 -0.53 4.08
N VAL A 495 -8.10 -0.63 3.94
CA VAL A 495 -7.34 -1.84 4.24
C VAL A 495 -6.51 -1.59 5.49
N LEU A 496 -6.88 -2.28 6.58
CA LEU A 496 -6.18 -2.27 7.86
C LEU A 496 -5.32 -3.53 7.98
N TYR A 497 -4.14 -3.41 8.57
CA TYR A 497 -3.20 -4.53 8.69
C TYR A 497 -2.96 -4.89 10.16
N ALA A 498 -3.23 -6.15 10.50
CA ALA A 498 -2.80 -6.80 11.73
C ALA A 498 -1.69 -7.80 11.40
N SER A 499 -0.50 -7.28 11.08
CA SER A 499 0.67 -8.06 10.67
C SER A 499 1.72 -8.10 11.78
N GLY A 500 1.89 -9.26 12.42
CA GLY A 500 2.83 -9.45 13.54
C GLY A 500 2.17 -9.88 14.86
N MET A 501 2.95 -9.93 15.94
CA MET A 501 2.45 -10.33 17.26
C MET A 501 1.54 -9.26 17.85
N ILE A 502 0.38 -9.65 18.37
CA ILE A 502 -0.59 -8.72 18.97
C ILE A 502 -0.16 -8.40 20.41
N VAL A 503 0.00 -7.12 20.71
CA VAL A 503 0.41 -6.61 22.03
C VAL A 503 -0.52 -5.49 22.49
N SER A 504 -0.55 -5.25 23.80
CA SER A 504 -1.23 -4.08 24.35
C SER A 504 -0.40 -2.82 24.10
N GLY A 505 -1.07 -1.69 23.86
CA GLY A 505 -0.40 -0.40 23.63
C GLY A 505 -0.21 -0.06 22.14
N SER A 506 0.85 0.69 21.82
CA SER A 506 1.16 1.12 20.45
C SER A 506 1.91 0.04 19.65
N SER A 507 1.68 0.00 18.34
CA SER A 507 2.47 -0.82 17.41
C SER A 507 3.94 -0.42 17.43
N GLN A 508 4.81 -1.40 17.21
CA GLN A 508 6.25 -1.22 17.21
C GLN A 508 6.86 -1.96 16.02
N ASP A 509 7.72 -1.26 15.29
CA ASP A 509 8.53 -1.84 14.21
C ASP A 509 9.69 -2.66 14.79
N PRO A 510 10.26 -3.59 14.02
CA PRO A 510 11.50 -4.25 14.37
C PRO A 510 12.60 -3.19 14.54
N GLY A 511 13.32 -3.23 15.65
CA GLY A 511 14.45 -2.33 15.87
C GLY A 511 15.57 -2.54 14.84
N LEU A 512 16.54 -1.63 14.84
CA LEU A 512 17.75 -1.69 13.99
C LEU A 512 18.54 -3.00 14.10
N PHE A 513 18.38 -3.74 15.20
CA PHE A 513 19.04 -5.02 15.48
C PHE A 513 18.14 -6.25 15.20
N GLY A 514 17.06 -6.07 14.43
CA GLY A 514 16.06 -7.10 14.19
C GLY A 514 14.98 -7.15 15.28
N GLY A 515 13.92 -7.90 15.02
CA GLY A 515 12.77 -8.03 15.91
C GLY A 515 11.53 -8.56 15.20
N ILE A 516 10.48 -8.86 15.98
CA ILE A 516 9.18 -9.28 15.45
C ILE A 516 8.31 -8.02 15.32
N ASN A 517 7.61 -7.86 14.19
CA ASN A 517 6.59 -6.83 14.06
C ASN A 517 5.56 -6.97 15.18
N MET A 518 5.24 -5.87 15.88
CA MET A 518 4.23 -5.86 16.93
C MET A 518 3.05 -4.99 16.54
N VAL A 519 1.86 -5.58 16.59
CA VAL A 519 0.58 -4.91 16.35
C VAL A 519 0.01 -4.50 17.70
N GLY A 520 0.05 -3.20 17.99
CA GLY A 520 -0.49 -2.66 19.24
C GLY A 520 -1.99 -2.41 19.16
N SER A 521 -2.73 -2.83 20.19
CA SER A 521 -4.18 -2.61 20.27
C SER A 521 -4.57 -1.14 20.10
N GLN A 522 -3.86 -0.21 20.75
CA GLN A 522 -4.19 1.22 20.68
C GLN A 522 -4.00 1.80 19.26
N THR A 523 -2.95 1.39 18.54
CA THR A 523 -2.71 1.85 17.17
C THR A 523 -3.81 1.34 16.24
N LEU A 524 -4.10 0.03 16.30
CA LEU A 524 -5.10 -0.57 15.40
C LEU A 524 -6.51 -0.08 15.72
N ILE A 525 -6.88 0.09 16.99
CA ILE A 525 -8.19 0.63 17.40
C ILE A 525 -8.36 2.07 16.89
N LYS A 526 -7.34 2.92 16.99
CA LYS A 526 -7.40 4.29 16.41
C LYS A 526 -7.64 4.26 14.90
N GLN A 527 -7.01 3.33 14.18
CA GLN A 527 -7.25 3.16 12.75
C GLN A 527 -8.68 2.69 12.46
N ILE A 528 -9.18 1.71 13.23
CA ILE A 528 -10.57 1.23 13.16
C ILE A 528 -11.56 2.38 13.38
N GLU A 529 -11.37 3.18 14.43
CA GLU A 529 -12.22 4.34 14.73
C GLU A 529 -12.16 5.41 13.64
N LYS A 530 -10.97 5.66 13.06
CA LYS A 530 -10.82 6.59 11.94
C LYS A 530 -11.55 6.07 10.69
N SER A 531 -11.46 4.78 10.41
CA SER A 531 -12.21 4.14 9.32
C SER A 531 -13.72 4.15 9.55
N GLN A 532 -14.16 4.00 10.81
CA GLN A 532 -15.57 4.07 11.19
C GLN A 532 -16.14 5.47 10.95
N LYS A 533 -15.46 6.52 11.42
CA LYS A 533 -15.95 7.92 11.39
C LYS A 533 -15.87 8.59 10.01
N ASP A 534 -15.11 8.06 9.06
CA ASP A 534 -14.92 8.68 7.75
C ASP A 534 -15.98 8.20 6.73
N ASP A 535 -16.91 9.08 6.37
CA ASP A 535 -18.01 8.77 5.45
C ASP A 535 -17.57 8.37 4.04
N ASN A 536 -16.34 8.67 3.61
CA ASN A 536 -15.83 8.24 2.30
C ASN A 536 -15.50 6.74 2.29
N ILE A 537 -15.13 6.18 3.44
CA ILE A 537 -14.86 4.75 3.60
C ILE A 537 -16.19 4.00 3.67
N LYS A 538 -16.46 3.17 2.66
CA LYS A 538 -17.72 2.43 2.52
C LYS A 538 -17.64 1.01 3.11
N ALA A 539 -16.45 0.42 3.16
CA ALA A 539 -16.18 -0.84 3.84
C ALA A 539 -14.74 -0.92 4.32
N VAL A 540 -14.49 -1.87 5.22
CA VAL A 540 -13.17 -2.14 5.79
C VAL A 540 -12.78 -3.58 5.51
N VAL A 541 -11.56 -3.77 5.01
CA VAL A 541 -10.87 -5.06 4.92
C VAL A 541 -9.79 -5.09 6.00
N LEU A 542 -9.82 -6.07 6.90
CA LEU A 542 -8.74 -6.33 7.85
C LEU A 542 -7.87 -7.47 7.32
N ARG A 543 -6.64 -7.15 6.91
CA ARG A 543 -5.61 -8.14 6.57
C ARG A 543 -4.92 -8.63 7.84
N VAL A 544 -5.12 -9.89 8.20
CA VAL A 544 -4.53 -10.52 9.39
C VAL A 544 -3.39 -11.43 8.97
N ASP A 545 -2.17 -11.09 9.36
CA ASP A 545 -0.99 -11.96 9.24
C ASP A 545 -0.27 -12.04 10.60
N SER A 546 -0.90 -12.74 11.54
CA SER A 546 -0.54 -12.75 12.96
C SER A 546 -0.58 -14.16 13.57
N PRO A 547 0.45 -14.56 14.32
CA PRO A 547 0.42 -15.76 15.16
C PRO A 547 -0.41 -15.56 16.46
N GLY A 548 -0.96 -14.37 16.67
CA GLY A 548 -1.65 -13.95 17.89
C GLY A 548 -0.75 -13.21 18.87
N GLY A 549 -1.04 -13.33 20.17
CA GLY A 549 -0.33 -12.62 21.23
C GLY A 549 -1.23 -12.40 22.44
N SER A 550 -1.26 -11.18 22.96
CA SER A 550 -2.05 -10.79 24.13
C SER A 550 -3.56 -11.04 23.91
N ALA A 551 -4.16 -11.87 24.77
CA ALA A 551 -5.59 -12.12 24.76
C ALA A 551 -6.40 -10.85 25.08
N PHE A 552 -5.91 -10.04 26.03
CA PHE A 552 -6.55 -8.77 26.39
C PHE A 552 -6.56 -7.79 25.19
N ALA A 553 -5.41 -7.58 24.55
CA ALA A 553 -5.31 -6.72 23.37
C ALA A 553 -6.21 -7.21 22.22
N SER A 554 -6.31 -8.53 22.04
CA SER A 554 -7.18 -9.14 21.03
C SER A 554 -8.66 -8.89 21.32
N GLU A 555 -9.10 -8.94 22.58
CA GLU A 555 -10.48 -8.61 22.97
C GLU A 555 -10.79 -7.12 22.77
N GLU A 556 -9.86 -6.21 23.09
CA GLU A 556 -10.03 -4.78 22.82
C GLU A 556 -10.22 -4.51 21.32
N ILE A 557 -9.37 -5.11 20.49
CA ILE A 557 -9.46 -5.00 19.02
C ILE A 557 -10.77 -5.61 18.52
N TRP A 558 -11.13 -6.83 18.98
CA TRP A 558 -12.38 -7.49 18.62
C TRP A 558 -13.59 -6.61 18.94
N ARG A 559 -13.60 -5.97 20.12
CA ARG A 559 -14.68 -5.06 20.51
C ARG A 559 -14.77 -3.85 19.59
N ALA A 560 -13.66 -3.23 19.23
CA ALA A 560 -13.64 -2.11 18.29
C ALA A 560 -14.14 -2.52 16.90
N LEU A 561 -13.73 -3.69 16.41
CA LEU A 561 -14.21 -4.26 15.14
C LEU A 561 -15.72 -4.54 15.15
N GLN A 562 -16.27 -5.03 16.26
CA GLN A 562 -17.72 -5.21 16.41
C GLN A 562 -18.49 -3.90 16.38
N LEU A 563 -17.92 -2.80 16.90
CA LEU A 563 -18.55 -1.47 16.81
C LEU A 563 -18.53 -0.97 15.37
N LEU A 564 -17.39 -1.06 14.69
CA LEU A 564 -17.26 -0.72 13.26
C LEU A 564 -18.27 -1.49 12.39
N LYS A 565 -18.38 -2.81 12.60
CA LYS A 565 -19.25 -3.72 11.84
C LYS A 565 -20.74 -3.34 11.90
N LYS A 566 -21.18 -2.62 12.95
CA LYS A 566 -22.56 -2.13 13.04
C LYS A 566 -22.87 -1.03 12.01
N GLU A 567 -21.85 -0.34 11.52
CA GLU A 567 -21.99 0.80 10.61
C GLU A 567 -21.50 0.47 9.20
N LYS A 568 -20.46 -0.37 9.06
CA LYS A 568 -19.79 -0.64 7.78
C LYS A 568 -19.46 -2.12 7.63
N PRO A 569 -19.54 -2.68 6.40
CA PRO A 569 -19.09 -4.05 6.15
C PRO A 569 -17.63 -4.26 6.58
N LEU A 570 -17.39 -5.33 7.32
CA LEU A 570 -16.07 -5.74 7.79
C LEU A 570 -15.69 -7.09 7.19
N ILE A 571 -14.76 -7.08 6.24
CA ILE A 571 -14.27 -8.29 5.57
C ILE A 571 -12.87 -8.62 6.10
N ILE A 572 -12.59 -9.90 6.33
CA ILE A 572 -11.29 -10.37 6.80
C ILE A 572 -10.57 -11.06 5.66
N SER A 573 -9.29 -10.72 5.48
CA SER A 573 -8.36 -11.45 4.64
C SER A 573 -7.25 -12.02 5.51
N MET A 574 -7.09 -13.34 5.53
CA MET A 574 -6.00 -13.99 6.26
C MET A 574 -4.78 -14.15 5.35
N GLY A 575 -3.62 -13.73 5.83
CA GLY A 575 -2.33 -13.92 5.17
C GLY A 575 -1.72 -15.30 5.44
N GLY A 576 -0.40 -15.35 5.60
CA GLY A 576 0.30 -16.61 5.87
C GLY A 576 -0.16 -17.27 7.17
N VAL A 577 -0.38 -16.46 8.22
CA VAL A 577 -0.83 -16.94 9.54
C VAL A 577 -1.93 -16.06 10.08
N ALA A 578 -3.03 -16.63 10.56
CA ALA A 578 -4.06 -15.91 11.31
C ALA A 578 -4.57 -16.81 12.44
N ALA A 579 -3.73 -17.03 13.45
CA ALA A 579 -3.94 -18.02 14.49
C ALA A 579 -3.98 -17.39 15.89
N SER A 580 -4.58 -18.07 16.87
CA SER A 580 -4.68 -17.61 18.27
C SER A 580 -5.34 -16.23 18.33
N GLY A 581 -4.73 -15.23 18.96
CA GLY A 581 -5.21 -13.83 18.92
C GLY A 581 -5.48 -13.28 17.52
N GLY A 582 -4.76 -13.74 16.48
CA GLY A 582 -5.04 -13.40 15.09
C GLY A 582 -6.39 -13.94 14.62
N TYR A 583 -6.73 -15.18 14.99
CA TYR A 583 -8.05 -15.74 14.71
C TYR A 583 -9.15 -15.09 15.59
N TYR A 584 -8.80 -14.70 16.81
CA TYR A 584 -9.69 -13.97 17.72
C TYR A 584 -10.24 -12.70 17.07
N ILE A 585 -9.35 -11.85 16.53
CA ILE A 585 -9.79 -10.62 15.86
C ILE A 585 -10.46 -10.91 14.51
N ALA A 586 -10.04 -11.95 13.79
CA ALA A 586 -10.67 -12.38 12.54
C ALA A 586 -12.12 -12.85 12.74
N ALA A 587 -12.43 -13.49 13.88
CA ALA A 587 -13.79 -13.93 14.19
C ALA A 587 -14.79 -12.76 14.28
N ALA A 588 -14.34 -11.50 14.31
CA ALA A 588 -15.24 -10.35 14.27
C ALA A 588 -15.89 -10.10 12.89
N GLY A 589 -15.29 -10.61 11.81
CA GLY A 589 -15.69 -10.32 10.43
C GLY A 589 -17.10 -10.75 10.03
N ASP A 590 -17.64 -10.13 8.99
CA ASP A 590 -18.83 -10.60 8.27
C ASP A 590 -18.52 -11.77 7.35
N ARG A 591 -17.32 -11.76 6.77
CA ARG A 591 -16.82 -12.78 5.86
C ARG A 591 -15.31 -12.92 6.05
N ILE A 592 -14.82 -14.16 6.07
CA ILE A 592 -13.42 -14.49 6.25
C ILE A 592 -12.89 -15.21 5.00
N PHE A 593 -11.92 -14.59 4.34
CA PHE A 593 -11.15 -15.15 3.24
C PHE A 593 -9.82 -15.68 3.77
N ALA A 594 -9.42 -16.85 3.31
CA ALA A 594 -8.08 -17.40 3.56
C ALA A 594 -7.60 -18.18 2.34
N GLU A 595 -6.29 -18.21 2.14
CA GLU A 595 -5.70 -19.12 1.17
C GLU A 595 -5.68 -20.55 1.71
N PRO A 596 -5.69 -21.56 0.84
CA PRO A 596 -5.66 -22.97 1.27
C PRO A 596 -4.48 -23.30 2.19
N THR A 597 -3.35 -22.61 1.99
CA THR A 597 -2.11 -22.79 2.77
C THR A 597 -1.98 -21.85 3.97
N THR A 598 -2.94 -20.96 4.20
CA THR A 598 -3.00 -20.12 5.41
C THR A 598 -3.03 -21.01 6.65
N VAL A 599 -2.30 -20.60 7.69
CA VAL A 599 -2.27 -21.28 8.99
C VAL A 599 -3.18 -20.53 9.97
N THR A 600 -4.31 -21.12 10.37
CA THR A 600 -5.32 -20.45 11.20
C THR A 600 -5.82 -21.32 12.36
N GLY A 601 -6.86 -20.88 13.08
CA GLY A 601 -7.36 -21.53 14.29
C GLY A 601 -6.46 -21.23 15.49
N SER A 602 -5.90 -22.27 16.10
CA SER A 602 -5.20 -22.21 17.40
C SER A 602 -6.04 -21.57 18.50
N ILE A 603 -7.34 -21.89 18.52
CA ILE A 603 -8.31 -21.40 19.51
C ILE A 603 -7.97 -22.04 20.85
N GLY A 604 -7.20 -21.34 21.67
CA GLY A 604 -6.68 -21.84 22.94
C GLY A 604 -5.79 -20.81 23.60
N VAL A 605 -5.65 -20.91 24.92
CA VAL A 605 -4.95 -19.92 25.74
C VAL A 605 -3.92 -20.63 26.61
N TYR A 606 -2.78 -19.97 26.83
CA TYR A 606 -1.82 -20.37 27.83
C TYR A 606 -1.25 -19.12 28.50
N ILE A 607 -0.74 -19.31 29.71
CA ILE A 607 0.12 -18.35 30.41
C ILE A 607 1.39 -19.08 30.82
N ASN A 608 2.51 -18.37 30.74
CA ASN A 608 3.79 -18.89 31.17
C ASN A 608 4.57 -17.84 31.95
N ARG A 609 5.42 -18.32 32.84
CA ARG A 609 6.49 -17.54 33.47
C ARG A 609 7.74 -18.39 33.65
N PHE A 610 8.86 -17.75 33.97
CA PHE A 610 10.11 -18.42 34.27
C PHE A 610 10.48 -18.17 35.74
N GLN A 611 10.59 -19.25 36.50
CA GLN A 611 11.14 -19.25 37.85
C GLN A 611 12.67 -19.31 37.75
N LEU A 612 13.35 -18.46 38.52
CA LEU A 612 14.78 -18.18 38.43
C LEU A 612 15.54 -18.49 39.73
N ASP A 613 14.91 -19.11 40.72
CA ASP A 613 15.52 -19.41 42.04
C ASP A 613 16.84 -20.19 41.91
N LYS A 614 16.85 -21.24 41.09
CA LYS A 614 18.06 -22.06 40.88
C LYS A 614 19.13 -21.30 40.11
N LEU A 615 18.75 -20.46 39.14
CA LEU A 615 19.67 -19.58 38.43
C LEU A 615 20.32 -18.57 39.40
N TYR A 616 19.52 -17.94 40.26
CA TYR A 616 20.04 -17.00 41.26
C TYR A 616 21.01 -17.70 42.21
N ASN A 617 20.67 -18.89 42.71
CA ASN A 617 21.58 -19.69 43.54
C ASN A 617 22.87 -20.07 42.79
N LEU A 618 22.77 -20.46 41.51
CA LEU A 618 23.91 -20.79 40.67
C LEU A 618 24.87 -19.59 40.50
N LEU A 619 24.32 -18.38 40.41
CA LEU A 619 25.09 -17.14 40.26
C LEU A 619 25.51 -16.50 41.60
N GLY A 620 25.15 -17.09 42.74
CA GLY A 620 25.41 -16.51 44.06
C GLY A 620 24.58 -15.25 44.37
N ILE A 621 23.45 -15.06 43.69
CA ILE A 621 22.53 -13.93 43.89
C ILE A 621 21.54 -14.29 45.00
N GLY A 622 21.58 -13.54 46.11
CA GLY A 622 20.57 -13.65 47.17
C GLY A 622 19.32 -12.84 46.84
N VAL A 623 18.15 -13.46 46.96
CA VAL A 623 16.84 -12.79 46.80
C VAL A 623 16.01 -12.98 48.06
N GLU A 624 15.59 -11.86 48.67
CA GLU A 624 14.69 -11.84 49.81
C GLU A 624 13.30 -11.39 49.37
N ASN A 625 12.27 -12.16 49.75
CA ASN A 625 10.89 -11.90 49.33
C ASN A 625 10.09 -11.31 50.50
N PHE A 626 9.59 -10.09 50.33
CA PHE A 626 8.61 -9.48 51.22
C PHE A 626 7.25 -9.49 50.53
N SER A 627 6.24 -10.10 51.14
CA SER A 627 4.91 -10.26 50.53
C SER A 627 3.81 -9.91 51.52
N MET A 628 2.92 -9.02 51.09
CA MET A 628 1.68 -8.67 51.81
C MET A 628 0.50 -9.10 50.95
N GLY A 629 -0.28 -10.07 51.43
CA GLY A 629 -1.38 -10.71 50.69
C GLY A 629 -1.05 -12.13 50.22
N ASN A 630 -2.04 -13.03 50.27
CA ASN A 630 -1.85 -14.48 50.07
C ASN A 630 -1.35 -14.90 48.67
N HIS A 631 -1.46 -14.01 47.67
CA HIS A 631 -1.11 -14.29 46.27
C HIS A 631 -0.15 -13.24 45.68
N ALA A 632 0.52 -12.45 46.53
CA ALA A 632 1.43 -11.39 46.09
C ALA A 632 2.65 -11.92 45.30
N GLY A 633 2.96 -13.22 45.45
CA GLY A 633 4.05 -13.91 44.77
C GLY A 633 3.77 -14.33 43.31
N ILE A 634 2.54 -14.17 42.80
CA ILE A 634 2.14 -14.61 41.45
C ILE A 634 3.05 -14.07 40.34
N TYR A 635 3.58 -12.86 40.49
CA TYR A 635 4.46 -12.22 39.51
C TYR A 635 5.94 -12.25 39.91
N GLY A 636 6.26 -12.79 41.09
CA GLY A 636 7.64 -13.00 41.53
C GLY A 636 8.33 -14.07 40.68
N LYS A 637 9.65 -13.92 40.47
CA LYS A 637 10.47 -14.87 39.71
C LYS A 637 11.32 -15.77 40.59
N SER A 638 11.52 -15.41 41.85
CA SER A 638 12.40 -16.08 42.81
C SER A 638 11.80 -17.32 43.47
N GLN A 639 10.53 -17.65 43.18
CA GLN A 639 9.85 -18.83 43.71
C GLN A 639 8.77 -19.32 42.74
N GLY A 640 8.51 -20.62 42.75
CA GLY A 640 7.41 -21.24 42.00
C GLY A 640 6.03 -20.85 42.53
N TRP A 641 4.98 -21.09 41.74
CA TRP A 641 3.61 -20.79 42.18
C TRP A 641 3.22 -21.76 43.29
N THR A 642 2.67 -21.23 44.38
CA THR A 642 2.00 -22.09 45.36
C THR A 642 0.79 -22.78 44.70
N SER A 643 0.28 -23.85 45.30
CA SER A 643 -0.92 -24.53 44.78
C SER A 643 -2.11 -23.58 44.64
N SER A 644 -2.29 -22.64 45.59
CA SER A 644 -3.37 -21.65 45.53
C SER A 644 -3.15 -20.63 44.42
N GLU A 645 -1.93 -20.14 44.23
CA GLU A 645 -1.60 -19.24 43.12
C GLU A 645 -1.79 -19.91 41.77
N ARG A 646 -1.34 -21.16 41.62
CA ARG A 646 -1.53 -21.96 40.41
C ARG A 646 -3.00 -22.16 40.07
N GLU A 647 -3.83 -22.47 41.06
CA GLU A 647 -5.29 -22.59 40.88
C GLU A 647 -5.89 -21.28 40.36
N LYS A 648 -5.45 -20.12 40.87
CA LYS A 648 -5.87 -18.81 40.33
C LYS A 648 -5.46 -18.63 38.87
N MET A 649 -4.24 -19.01 38.50
CA MET A 649 -3.80 -18.93 37.10
C MET A 649 -4.58 -19.88 36.18
N GLU A 650 -4.93 -21.08 36.66
CA GLU A 650 -5.77 -22.05 35.96
C GLU A 650 -7.19 -21.53 35.73
N HIS A 651 -7.77 -20.83 36.70
CA HIS A 651 -9.06 -20.15 36.54
C HIS A 651 -8.98 -19.00 35.53
N LEU A 652 -7.96 -18.15 35.59
CA LEU A 652 -7.79 -17.06 34.63
C LEU A 652 -7.64 -17.56 33.18
N VAL A 653 -6.87 -18.64 32.99
CA VAL A 653 -6.72 -19.26 31.67
C VAL A 653 -8.03 -19.90 31.19
N GLU A 654 -8.80 -20.52 32.09
CA GLU A 654 -10.11 -21.09 31.75
C GLU A 654 -11.12 -20.01 31.34
N ASP A 655 -11.18 -18.90 32.08
CA ASP A 655 -12.09 -17.80 31.76
C ASP A 655 -11.72 -17.15 30.42
N ALA A 656 -10.43 -16.94 30.16
CA ALA A 656 -9.95 -16.45 28.86
C ALA A 656 -10.27 -17.43 27.73
N TYR A 657 -10.13 -18.74 27.95
CA TYR A 657 -10.47 -19.76 26.96
C TYR A 657 -11.98 -19.79 26.67
N ARG A 658 -12.82 -19.71 27.70
CA ARG A 658 -14.29 -19.63 27.58
C ARG A 658 -14.71 -18.39 26.80
N LEU A 659 -14.12 -17.23 27.11
CA LEU A 659 -14.38 -15.99 26.39
C LEU A 659 -13.99 -16.11 24.91
N PHE A 660 -12.79 -16.61 24.61
CA PHE A 660 -12.35 -16.79 23.24
C PHE A 660 -13.30 -17.72 22.45
N LYS A 661 -13.67 -18.87 23.02
CA LYS A 661 -14.66 -19.75 22.38
C LYS A 661 -16.00 -19.07 22.15
N THR A 662 -16.44 -18.24 23.08
CA THR A 662 -17.67 -17.45 22.93
C THR A 662 -17.56 -16.49 21.75
N ARG A 663 -16.43 -15.78 21.58
CA ARG A 663 -16.22 -14.89 20.43
C ARG A 663 -16.20 -15.63 19.10
N VAL A 664 -15.64 -16.84 19.08
CA VAL A 664 -15.68 -17.70 17.88
C VAL A 664 -17.11 -18.19 17.61
N ALA A 665 -17.81 -18.66 18.63
CA ALA A 665 -19.21 -19.10 18.53
C ALA A 665 -20.10 -17.99 17.96
N ASP A 666 -20.02 -16.78 18.54
CA ASP A 666 -20.78 -15.60 18.12
C ASP A 666 -20.45 -15.20 16.67
N GLY A 667 -19.15 -15.12 16.35
CA GLY A 667 -18.67 -14.68 15.03
C GLY A 667 -18.92 -15.67 13.90
N ARG A 668 -18.96 -16.97 14.21
CA ARG A 668 -19.09 -18.05 13.22
C ARG A 668 -20.47 -18.71 13.22
N SER A 669 -21.38 -18.26 14.08
CA SER A 669 -22.70 -18.88 14.30
C SER A 669 -22.59 -20.37 14.61
N LEU A 670 -21.63 -20.73 15.47
CA LEU A 670 -21.39 -22.10 15.94
C LEU A 670 -21.84 -22.24 17.39
N THR A 671 -22.26 -23.43 17.78
CA THR A 671 -22.53 -23.74 19.19
C THR A 671 -21.22 -23.85 19.99
N PRO A 672 -21.24 -23.62 21.32
CA PRO A 672 -20.07 -23.83 22.16
C PRO A 672 -19.46 -25.23 22.04
N GLN A 673 -20.28 -26.26 21.81
CA GLN A 673 -19.86 -27.65 21.63
C GLN A 673 -19.16 -27.86 20.28
N GLU A 674 -19.70 -27.30 19.20
CA GLU A 674 -19.03 -27.35 17.88
C GLU A 674 -17.69 -26.63 17.93
N VAL A 675 -17.62 -25.46 18.59
CA VAL A 675 -16.36 -24.73 18.77
C VAL A 675 -15.38 -25.55 19.60
N GLU A 676 -15.81 -26.17 20.70
CA GLU A 676 -14.93 -26.99 21.54
C GLU A 676 -14.27 -28.15 20.77
N ALA A 677 -15.01 -28.80 19.87
CA ALA A 677 -14.53 -29.91 19.05
C ALA A 677 -13.43 -29.52 18.06
N ILE A 678 -13.49 -28.29 17.53
CA ILE A 678 -12.52 -27.77 16.54
C ILE A 678 -11.47 -26.82 17.16
N ALA A 679 -11.62 -26.49 18.45
CA ALA A 679 -10.72 -25.62 19.21
C ALA A 679 -9.54 -26.41 19.79
N GLN A 680 -9.41 -26.46 21.13
CA GLN A 680 -8.33 -27.19 21.80
C GLN A 680 -6.91 -26.67 21.45
N GLY A 681 -6.77 -25.44 20.95
CA GLY A 681 -5.49 -24.91 20.50
C GLY A 681 -4.96 -25.52 19.20
N ARG A 682 -5.73 -26.38 18.50
CA ARG A 682 -5.36 -27.01 17.23
C ARG A 682 -5.25 -25.97 16.12
N VAL A 683 -4.24 -26.13 15.29
CA VAL A 683 -4.01 -25.30 14.10
C VAL A 683 -4.64 -25.97 12.88
N TRP A 684 -5.22 -25.18 11.99
CA TRP A 684 -5.85 -25.64 10.75
C TRP A 684 -5.20 -24.97 9.54
N SER A 685 -5.11 -25.69 8.42
CA SER A 685 -4.90 -25.05 7.12
C SER A 685 -6.15 -24.25 6.73
N GLY A 686 -6.04 -23.27 5.84
CA GLY A 686 -7.20 -22.50 5.38
C GLY A 686 -8.27 -23.40 4.75
N GLU A 687 -7.84 -24.40 3.97
CA GLU A 687 -8.73 -25.40 3.36
C GLU A 687 -9.49 -26.22 4.43
N ALA A 688 -8.78 -26.74 5.44
CA ALA A 688 -9.42 -27.46 6.54
C ALA A 688 -10.31 -26.54 7.38
N ALA A 689 -9.88 -25.30 7.64
CA ALA A 689 -10.63 -24.32 8.40
C ALA A 689 -11.96 -23.96 7.73
N LYS A 690 -12.03 -23.94 6.40
CA LYS A 690 -13.29 -23.76 5.67
C LYS A 690 -14.24 -24.94 5.88
N THR A 691 -13.75 -26.17 5.83
CA THR A 691 -14.54 -27.38 6.17
C THR A 691 -15.07 -27.33 7.60
N GLN A 692 -14.27 -26.78 8.54
CA GLN A 692 -14.66 -26.57 9.93
C GLN A 692 -15.49 -25.29 10.17
N LYS A 693 -15.91 -24.58 9.11
CA LYS A 693 -16.67 -23.30 9.16
C LYS A 693 -15.95 -22.13 9.86
N LEU A 694 -14.65 -22.29 10.14
CA LEU A 694 -13.79 -21.23 10.69
C LEU A 694 -13.43 -20.17 9.65
N VAL A 695 -13.46 -20.53 8.36
CA VAL A 695 -13.25 -19.67 7.19
C VAL A 695 -14.46 -19.77 6.28
N ASP A 696 -14.80 -18.69 5.59
CA ASP A 696 -15.97 -18.64 4.70
C ASP A 696 -15.62 -18.99 3.25
N GLU A 697 -14.57 -18.36 2.73
CA GLU A 697 -14.20 -18.43 1.31
C GLU A 697 -12.69 -18.65 1.15
N MET A 698 -12.33 -19.28 0.03
CA MET A 698 -10.93 -19.36 -0.38
C MET A 698 -10.61 -18.09 -1.16
N GLY A 699 -9.47 -17.47 -0.87
CA GLY A 699 -9.01 -16.28 -1.57
C GLY A 699 -8.15 -15.37 -0.69
N GLY A 700 -7.58 -14.36 -1.33
CA GLY A 700 -6.65 -13.44 -0.74
C GLY A 700 -7.23 -12.09 -0.37
N ILE A 701 -6.36 -11.08 -0.39
CA ILE A 701 -6.72 -9.69 -0.12
C ILE A 701 -7.53 -9.07 -1.26
N TYR A 702 -7.28 -9.47 -2.50
CA TYR A 702 -7.96 -8.89 -3.66
C TYR A 702 -9.44 -9.33 -3.71
N GLU A 703 -9.71 -10.62 -3.48
CA GLU A 703 -11.07 -11.16 -3.33
C GLU A 703 -11.81 -10.50 -2.16
N ALA A 704 -11.13 -10.30 -1.03
CA ALA A 704 -11.71 -9.61 0.11
C ALA A 704 -12.09 -8.15 -0.21
N ILE A 705 -11.26 -7.42 -0.97
CA ILE A 705 -11.54 -6.06 -1.43
C ILE A 705 -12.71 -6.05 -2.41
N LEU A 706 -12.76 -6.97 -3.38
CA LEU A 706 -13.87 -7.10 -4.32
C LEU A 706 -15.18 -7.44 -3.59
N HIS A 707 -15.13 -8.33 -2.61
CA HIS A 707 -16.29 -8.65 -1.78
C HIS A 707 -16.74 -7.44 -0.94
N ALA A 708 -15.81 -6.70 -0.35
CA ALA A 708 -16.11 -5.46 0.38
C ALA A 708 -16.77 -4.40 -0.52
N LYS A 709 -16.29 -4.27 -1.77
CA LYS A 709 -16.88 -3.39 -2.79
C LYS A 709 -18.32 -3.76 -3.08
N LEU A 710 -18.58 -5.04 -3.38
CA LEU A 710 -19.92 -5.55 -3.66
C LEU A 710 -20.86 -5.36 -2.47
N LYS A 711 -20.39 -5.67 -1.24
CA LYS A 711 -21.19 -5.54 -0.02
C LYS A 711 -21.54 -4.08 0.31
N SER A 712 -20.73 -3.14 -0.14
CA SER A 712 -20.95 -1.69 -0.01
C SER A 712 -21.96 -1.13 -1.02
N GLY A 713 -22.53 -1.95 -1.90
CA GLY A 713 -23.44 -1.49 -2.96
C GLY A 713 -22.74 -0.71 -4.09
N ILE A 714 -21.40 -0.74 -4.14
CA ILE A 714 -20.63 -0.10 -5.20
C ILE A 714 -20.70 -1.01 -6.43
N LYS A 715 -21.15 -0.47 -7.58
CA LYS A 715 -21.20 -1.21 -8.84
C LYS A 715 -19.81 -1.74 -9.20
N SER A 716 -19.72 -2.96 -9.73
CA SER A 716 -18.46 -3.59 -10.13
C SER A 716 -17.65 -2.74 -11.12
N THR A 717 -18.34 -2.02 -12.01
CA THR A 717 -17.76 -1.13 -13.03
C THR A 717 -17.23 0.19 -12.49
N LYS A 718 -17.58 0.58 -11.26
CA LYS A 718 -17.12 1.84 -10.67
C LYS A 718 -15.74 1.65 -10.05
N GLU A 719 -14.78 2.51 -10.36
CA GLU A 719 -13.47 2.47 -9.71
C GLU A 719 -13.58 2.74 -8.20
N ILE A 720 -12.64 2.18 -7.45
CA ILE A 720 -12.53 2.36 -6.00
C ILE A 720 -11.14 2.86 -5.65
N GLN A 721 -11.04 3.66 -4.60
CA GLN A 721 -9.76 3.98 -3.99
C GLN A 721 -9.51 3.04 -2.81
N ILE A 722 -8.31 2.46 -2.77
CA ILE A 722 -7.85 1.66 -1.64
C ILE A 722 -7.10 2.58 -0.69
N ARG A 723 -7.64 2.80 0.50
CA ARG A 723 -6.95 3.55 1.54
C ARG A 723 -6.24 2.59 2.48
N THR A 724 -4.92 2.63 2.51
CA THR A 724 -4.13 1.89 3.50
C THR A 724 -3.76 2.80 4.68
N PHE A 725 -3.69 2.22 5.88
CA PHE A 725 -3.27 2.94 7.08
C PHE A 725 -1.88 2.45 7.49
N SER A 726 -0.92 3.37 7.65
CA SER A 726 0.43 3.03 8.13
C SER A 726 0.39 2.66 9.61
N GLY A 727 1.05 1.56 9.98
CA GLY A 727 1.11 1.01 11.34
C GLY A 727 2.05 1.75 12.28
N THR A 728 2.84 2.70 11.78
CA THR A 728 3.73 3.52 12.61
C THR A 728 3.00 4.74 13.15
N GLN A 729 3.24 5.07 14.42
CA GLN A 729 2.84 6.38 14.97
C GLN A 729 3.25 7.49 14.01
N ASP A 730 2.44 8.55 13.92
CA ASP A 730 2.87 9.85 13.39
C ASP A 730 4.31 10.13 13.85
N ARG A 731 5.28 9.98 12.95
CA ARG A 731 6.71 10.18 13.25
C ARG A 731 7.03 11.69 13.22
N SER A 732 6.20 12.49 13.90
CA SER A 732 6.48 13.90 14.21
C SER A 732 7.33 14.05 15.48
N LEU A 733 7.74 12.94 16.10
CA LEU A 733 8.58 12.97 17.29
C LEU A 733 10.02 13.39 16.92
N PRO A 734 10.60 14.40 17.61
CA PRO A 734 11.98 14.83 17.39
C PRO A 734 12.97 13.67 17.51
N LEU A 735 14.05 13.72 16.71
CA LEU A 735 15.13 12.72 16.67
C LEU A 735 15.66 12.33 18.08
N THR A 736 15.62 13.27 19.03
CA THR A 736 16.00 13.09 20.42
C THR A 736 15.12 12.10 21.18
N GLN A 737 13.81 12.05 20.91
CA GLN A 737 12.90 11.08 21.49
C GLN A 737 13.02 9.69 20.86
N MET A 738 13.46 9.61 19.60
CA MET A 738 13.77 8.33 18.96
C MET A 738 15.03 7.68 19.58
N VAL A 739 16.05 8.48 19.91
CA VAL A 739 17.23 8.01 20.65
C VAL A 739 16.87 7.62 22.08
N GLN A 740 15.95 8.35 22.72
CA GLN A 740 15.55 8.07 24.09
C GLN A 740 14.60 6.86 24.20
N GLN A 741 13.69 6.65 23.24
CA GLN A 741 12.82 5.47 23.17
C GLN A 741 13.59 4.18 22.82
N SER A 742 14.62 4.26 21.98
CA SER A 742 15.48 3.11 21.68
C SER A 742 16.31 2.67 22.88
N ILE A 743 16.61 3.59 23.81
CA ILE A 743 17.28 3.29 25.08
C ILE A 743 16.27 2.78 26.15
N SER A 744 15.02 3.25 26.15
CA SER A 744 14.05 2.93 27.20
C SER A 744 13.21 1.66 26.97
N ASN A 745 12.97 1.26 25.71
CA ASN A 745 11.89 0.29 25.39
C ASN A 745 12.39 -1.08 24.90
N GLN A 746 13.35 -1.66 25.61
CA GLN A 746 13.68 -3.08 25.45
C GLN A 746 12.69 -3.94 26.26
N GLN A 747 11.57 -4.35 25.64
CA GLN A 747 10.93 -5.63 25.98
C GLN A 747 11.69 -6.73 25.27
N THR A 748 12.21 -7.64 26.09
CA THR A 748 13.44 -8.38 25.85
C THR A 748 13.14 -9.79 25.36
N SER A 749 13.89 -10.25 24.35
CA SER A 749 14.07 -11.70 24.14
C SER A 749 14.58 -12.32 25.43
N ILE A 750 14.37 -13.62 25.66
CA ILE A 750 14.90 -14.29 26.87
C ILE A 750 16.41 -14.09 26.99
N PHE A 751 17.14 -14.02 25.87
CA PHE A 751 18.57 -13.68 25.83
C PHE A 751 18.84 -12.26 26.31
N THR A 752 17.99 -11.30 25.97
CA THR A 752 18.13 -9.91 26.43
C THR A 752 17.68 -9.74 27.89
N GLN A 753 16.78 -10.60 28.37
CA GLN A 753 16.34 -10.63 29.77
C GLN A 753 17.42 -11.28 30.65
N ILE A 754 17.98 -12.40 30.20
CA ILE A 754 19.19 -13.02 30.75
C ILE A 754 20.34 -12.01 30.68
N SER A 755 20.60 -11.35 29.55
CA SER A 755 21.69 -10.38 29.44
C SER A 755 21.48 -9.13 30.30
N LYS A 756 20.24 -8.68 30.51
CA LYS A 756 19.92 -7.59 31.45
C LYS A 756 20.11 -8.00 32.91
N GLU A 757 19.72 -9.22 33.28
CA GLU A 757 19.94 -9.72 34.65
C GLU A 757 21.41 -10.12 34.89
N LEU A 758 22.16 -10.44 33.83
CA LEU A 758 23.63 -10.61 33.86
C LEU A 758 24.38 -9.27 33.72
N ALA A 759 23.76 -8.18 33.28
CA ALA A 759 24.42 -6.88 33.08
C ALA A 759 25.12 -6.33 34.35
N PRO A 760 24.61 -6.51 35.57
CA PRO A 760 25.33 -6.16 36.80
C PRO A 760 26.61 -6.97 36.99
N LEU A 761 26.66 -8.22 36.52
CA LEU A 761 27.84 -9.09 36.58
C LEU A 761 28.91 -8.72 35.53
N THR A 762 28.56 -7.92 34.52
CA THR A 762 29.48 -7.48 33.46
C THR A 762 30.30 -6.23 33.81
N ARG A 763 30.11 -5.64 34.99
CA ARG A 763 30.73 -4.35 35.30
C ARG A 763 32.17 -4.43 35.78
N ASP A 764 32.65 -5.56 36.28
CA ASP A 764 34.06 -5.69 36.64
C ASP A 764 34.61 -7.07 36.19
N THR A 765 35.48 -7.00 35.18
CA THR A 765 36.36 -8.05 34.62
C THR A 765 35.73 -9.21 33.82
N ILE A 766 35.44 -8.95 32.53
CA ILE A 766 35.56 -9.96 31.47
C ILE A 766 36.54 -9.42 30.43
N TRP A 767 37.70 -10.07 30.27
CA TRP A 767 38.72 -9.66 29.28
C TRP A 767 38.61 -10.45 27.96
N ALA A 768 37.82 -11.53 27.88
CA ALA A 768 37.44 -12.21 26.63
C ALA A 768 36.26 -13.18 26.81
N VAL A 769 35.43 -13.36 25.77
CA VAL A 769 34.61 -14.58 25.58
C VAL A 769 35.31 -15.41 24.52
N LEU A 770 35.99 -16.48 24.93
CA LEU A 770 36.58 -17.47 24.03
C LEU A 770 35.67 -18.71 23.98
N PRO A 771 35.35 -19.26 22.80
CA PRO A 771 34.68 -20.55 22.71
C PRO A 771 35.71 -21.63 23.06
N TYR A 772 35.52 -22.34 24.16
CA TYR A 772 36.39 -23.47 24.46
C TYR A 772 35.67 -24.79 24.25
N TYR A 773 36.06 -25.43 23.14
CA TYR A 773 36.05 -26.86 22.95
C TYR A 773 37.35 -27.39 23.58
N GLU A 774 37.27 -28.31 24.55
CA GLU A 774 38.36 -29.27 24.75
C GLU A 774 37.81 -30.66 25.04
N TYR A 775 38.17 -31.55 24.13
CA TYR A 775 38.40 -32.97 24.36
C TYR A 775 39.53 -33.16 25.38
N LEU A 776 39.46 -34.24 26.19
CA LEU A 776 40.54 -35.10 26.74
C LEU A 776 39.95 -35.87 27.95
N GLN A 777 39.88 -37.21 28.04
CA GLN A 777 40.36 -38.34 27.24
C GLN A 777 39.24 -39.37 27.04
#